data_AF-A0A384L377-F1
#
_entry.id   AF-A0A384L377-F1
#
_cell.length_a   1.000
_cell.length_b   1.000
_cell.length_c   1.000
_cell.angle_alpha   90.00
_cell.angle_beta   90.00
_cell.angle_gamma   90.00
#
_symmetry.space_group_name_H-M   'P 1'
#
loop_
_entity.id
_entity.type
_entity.pdbx_description
1 polymer ?
#
loop_
_entity_poly.entity_id
_entity_poly.type
_entity_poly.pdbx_seq_one_letter_code
_entity_poly.pdbx_strand_id
1 'polypeptide(L)'
;MSNDNFSGKNGISVGEQPHLKEKADGIVGANSNLIDNVRIDKKSNSLYVYDIPITESDLRQLLMLKKEKGEADVTSGSCMNSPAKFCPMEMQKKKMEVSKVESHGTCSNVLNYEQGSSCPAEKLKMVSLVKCTKFIIENRINKDIDIPHSNTVNALFMDYYHLVMAYTFFRQKKHEQESTFEIYFRKCPFNGKFAILGGVYEAIKYINSFRFTDAQLEFVRKKMSHYQDIDLFINYLKGLSGRDVSLYCIEEGSIVFPHEPLMVIQGPLLICQILESALLNMINYPTLIATNSMLHKISINHKPLAEFGCRRAQGPDGALSGTRYSAVGCDFTSNVYASFLYDIPIIGTMSHSFISSYQHGETLHSKYLDNHNFLSIVHKNKEIIHKLYNCEFAKESELTAFVSFAQINPKIFICLIDTYDSLKSGIYNFLIVALSLHEINYKPIGIRIDSGDLSYLTKECKKIFIDVSEKLNVPFRDLKICISNDLNEQVIKELHAQEHHVDIFAIGTNLITCQSQPSLGLVYKLVEINNHPCFKLTNENKKANFPYRKMVYRLYADDNLAACDVIQHFDEVPPSENQQIVCANVLDGNKQFSITPKKVEQKLRLIWDHGKLLTQLKTVTELKQYTHSEIARFKKEHFATSSPLPYDVLFSTNYQKMYEKLLLNNSRASTSL
;
A
#
# COMPACT_ATOMS: atom_id res chain seq x y z
N MET A 1 4.21 -8.01 54.28
CA MET A 1 4.68 -7.88 55.67
C MET A 1 6.20 -8.07 55.59
N SER A 2 7.10 -7.10 55.69
CA SER A 2 7.15 -5.74 56.28
C SER A 2 8.32 -5.01 55.56
N ASN A 3 8.17 -3.81 54.98
CA ASN A 3 8.61 -2.47 55.47
C ASN A 3 10.01 -2.46 56.12
N ASP A 4 10.99 -1.59 55.78
CA ASP A 4 11.01 -0.12 55.58
C ASP A 4 12.21 0.32 54.70
N ASN A 5 12.07 1.22 53.72
CA ASN A 5 12.21 2.70 53.73
C ASN A 5 13.58 3.29 54.13
N PHE A 6 14.25 3.97 53.18
CA PHE A 6 15.02 5.19 53.47
C PHE A 6 15.01 6.15 52.26
N SER A 7 14.47 7.35 52.51
CA SER A 7 14.42 8.51 51.64
C SER A 7 15.38 9.60 52.17
N GLY A 8 16.03 10.35 51.29
CA GLY A 8 16.76 11.57 51.64
C GLY A 8 16.78 12.58 50.49
N LYS A 9 16.05 13.68 50.66
CA LYS A 9 16.08 14.92 49.84
C LYS A 9 16.53 16.09 50.74
N ASN A 10 16.98 17.16 50.09
CA ASN A 10 17.27 18.56 50.53
C ASN A 10 18.78 18.89 50.36
N GLY A 11 19.26 19.95 49.71
CA GLY A 11 18.64 21.11 49.06
C GLY A 11 19.29 22.44 49.52
N ILE A 12 19.98 23.15 48.59
CA ILE A 12 20.17 24.63 48.47
C ILE A 12 21.21 25.25 49.47
N SER A 13 22.18 26.14 49.15
CA SER A 13 22.14 27.42 48.40
C SER A 13 23.55 28.03 48.09
N VAL A 14 23.68 28.75 46.94
CA VAL A 14 24.30 30.09 46.66
C VAL A 14 25.78 30.34 47.08
N GLY A 15 26.70 31.04 46.37
CA GLY A 15 26.85 31.79 45.10
C GLY A 15 28.35 32.23 45.06
N GLU A 16 29.01 32.46 43.92
CA GLU A 16 29.21 33.76 43.24
C GLU A 16 29.96 33.55 41.91
N GLN A 17 29.66 34.39 40.90
CA GLN A 17 30.35 34.50 39.61
C GLN A 17 31.61 35.41 39.70
N PRO A 18 32.41 35.52 38.62
CA PRO A 18 32.22 36.71 37.77
C PRO A 18 32.23 36.47 36.24
N HIS A 19 31.61 37.46 35.58
CA HIS A 19 31.25 37.61 34.17
C HIS A 19 32.40 37.90 33.18
N LEU A 20 32.12 37.60 31.90
CA LEU A 20 32.31 38.44 30.68
C LEU A 20 31.51 37.78 29.52
N LYS A 21 30.23 38.11 29.27
CA LYS A 21 29.67 39.10 28.31
C LYS A 21 30.27 39.05 26.90
N GLU A 22 29.55 39.15 25.78
CA GLU A 22 28.12 39.13 25.39
C GLU A 22 28.17 39.34 23.85
N LYS A 23 27.42 38.57 23.05
CA LYS A 23 26.79 39.01 21.79
C LYS A 23 25.90 37.90 21.22
N ALA A 24 24.65 37.95 21.64
CA ALA A 24 23.53 37.31 20.96
C ALA A 24 22.40 38.34 20.93
N ASP A 25 22.23 38.99 19.78
CA ASP A 25 21.00 39.71 19.46
C ASP A 25 20.32 38.94 18.33
N GLY A 26 19.08 38.52 18.58
CA GLY A 26 18.17 38.09 17.53
C GLY A 26 17.41 39.29 16.97
N ILE A 27 17.05 39.25 15.68
CA ILE A 27 15.81 39.80 15.11
C ILE A 27 15.40 38.90 13.93
N VAL A 28 14.10 38.69 13.87
CA VAL A 28 13.26 37.86 13.01
C VAL A 28 13.32 38.25 11.52
N GLY A 29 13.24 37.25 10.63
CA GLY A 29 12.96 37.43 9.21
C GLY A 29 12.62 36.11 8.52
N ALA A 30 11.33 35.88 8.29
CA ALA A 30 10.77 34.69 7.65
C ALA A 30 11.34 34.44 6.25
N ASN A 31 11.78 33.20 6.00
CA ASN A 31 11.74 32.55 4.69
C ASN A 31 11.72 31.04 4.93
N SER A 32 10.52 30.47 5.05
CA SER A 32 10.29 29.03 4.93
C SER A 32 10.56 28.61 3.48
N ASN A 33 11.82 28.40 3.13
CA ASN A 33 12.15 27.94 1.79
C ASN A 33 12.14 26.41 1.74
N LEU A 34 11.22 25.92 0.90
CA LEU A 34 11.00 24.57 0.36
C LEU A 34 12.24 23.84 -0.22
N ILE A 35 13.47 24.15 0.22
CA ILE A 35 14.74 23.82 -0.46
C ILE A 35 15.62 22.86 0.35
N ASP A 36 15.31 22.57 1.62
CA ASP A 36 16.16 21.72 2.48
C ASP A 36 16.34 20.27 1.99
N ASN A 37 15.54 19.83 1.01
CA ASN A 37 15.61 18.49 0.44
C ASN A 37 16.33 18.43 -0.91
N VAL A 38 16.96 19.51 -1.38
CA VAL A 38 17.69 19.56 -2.64
C VAL A 38 19.17 19.86 -2.40
N ARG A 39 20.06 18.92 -2.72
CA ARG A 39 21.52 19.07 -2.59
C ARG A 39 22.16 19.08 -3.98
N ILE A 40 23.11 19.97 -4.25
CA ILE A 40 23.87 19.97 -5.50
C ILE A 40 25.32 19.62 -5.17
N ASP A 41 25.81 18.50 -5.70
CA ASP A 41 27.24 18.21 -5.67
C ASP A 41 27.91 18.85 -6.90
N LYS A 42 28.60 19.96 -6.63
CA LYS A 42 29.30 20.73 -7.66
C LYS A 42 30.52 20.00 -8.24
N LYS A 43 31.08 18.99 -7.55
CA LYS A 43 32.25 18.23 -8.04
C LYS A 43 31.85 17.15 -9.04
N SER A 44 30.72 16.49 -8.81
CA SER A 44 30.17 15.46 -9.70
C SER A 44 29.11 16.00 -10.66
N ASN A 45 28.85 17.31 -10.64
CA ASN A 45 27.79 17.99 -11.40
C ASN A 45 26.42 17.31 -11.26
N SER A 46 26.12 16.79 -10.06
CA SER A 46 24.96 15.97 -9.78
C SER A 46 23.98 16.70 -8.85
N LEU A 47 22.71 16.74 -9.24
CA LEU A 47 21.61 17.27 -8.45
C LEU A 47 21.02 16.14 -7.61
N TYR A 48 20.73 16.37 -6.34
CA TYR A 48 20.15 15.39 -5.42
C TYR A 48 18.84 15.91 -4.85
N VAL A 49 17.84 15.04 -4.71
CA VAL A 49 16.60 15.32 -3.97
C VAL A 49 16.40 14.23 -2.94
N TYR A 50 16.38 14.54 -1.63
CA TYR A 50 16.44 13.54 -0.56
C TYR A 50 17.61 12.54 -0.72
N ASP A 51 18.79 13.04 -1.08
CA ASP A 51 19.99 12.25 -1.38
C ASP A 51 19.90 11.35 -2.63
N ILE A 52 18.88 11.54 -3.47
CA ILE A 52 18.68 10.81 -4.73
C ILE A 52 19.29 11.59 -5.90
N PRO A 53 20.30 11.08 -6.63
CA PRO A 53 20.86 11.78 -7.79
C PRO A 53 19.82 11.87 -8.92
N ILE A 54 19.69 13.05 -9.52
CA ILE A 54 18.86 13.36 -10.69
C ILE A 54 19.81 13.52 -11.88
N THR A 55 19.61 12.68 -12.90
CA THR A 55 20.41 12.70 -14.13
C THR A 55 19.91 13.77 -15.10
N GLU A 56 20.74 14.15 -16.06
CA GLU A 56 20.34 15.09 -17.12
C GLU A 56 19.19 14.52 -17.99
N SER A 57 19.16 13.20 -18.21
CA SER A 57 18.06 12.51 -18.89
C SER A 57 16.74 12.61 -18.11
N ASP A 58 16.78 12.48 -16.77
CA ASP A 58 15.59 12.63 -15.92
C ASP A 58 14.99 14.03 -16.05
N LEU A 59 15.86 15.05 -16.01
CA LEU A 59 15.48 16.46 -16.20
C LEU A 59 14.88 16.72 -17.59
N ARG A 60 15.48 16.17 -18.66
CA ARG A 60 14.97 16.32 -20.03
C ARG A 60 13.60 15.68 -20.18
N GLN A 61 13.37 14.50 -19.63
CA GLN A 61 12.08 13.80 -19.73
C GLN A 61 10.97 14.51 -18.90
N LEU A 62 11.31 15.02 -17.71
CA LEU A 62 10.45 15.90 -16.90
C LEU A 62 9.99 17.14 -17.68
N LEU A 63 10.89 17.73 -18.47
CA LEU A 63 10.60 18.91 -19.28
C LEU A 63 9.75 18.57 -20.52
N MET A 64 9.89 17.37 -21.09
CA MET A 64 9.12 16.91 -22.27
C MET A 64 7.67 16.54 -21.95
N LEU A 65 7.38 15.96 -20.78
CA LEU A 65 6.00 15.64 -20.35
C LEU A 65 5.09 16.88 -20.23
N LYS A 66 5.68 18.08 -20.17
CA LYS A 66 4.95 19.34 -20.19
C LYS A 66 4.47 19.74 -21.60
N LYS A 67 5.05 19.17 -22.66
CA LYS A 67 4.63 19.40 -24.06
C LYS A 67 3.47 18.49 -24.47
N GLU A 68 3.51 17.20 -24.12
CA GLU A 68 2.48 16.23 -24.55
C GLU A 68 1.10 16.51 -23.93
N LYS A 69 1.03 17.03 -22.69
CA LYS A 69 -0.24 17.49 -22.09
C LYS A 69 -0.73 18.83 -22.62
N GLY A 70 0.08 19.57 -23.39
CA GLY A 70 -0.33 20.80 -24.07
C GLY A 70 -0.79 20.59 -25.52
N GLU A 71 -0.43 19.45 -26.13
CA GLU A 71 -0.77 19.13 -27.53
C GLU A 71 -1.95 18.14 -27.64
N ALA A 72 -2.25 17.37 -26.60
CA ALA A 72 -3.41 16.45 -26.58
C ALA A 72 -4.79 17.16 -26.56
N ASP A 73 -4.86 18.47 -26.38
CA ASP A 73 -6.10 19.27 -26.42
C ASP A 73 -6.33 19.99 -27.77
N VAL A 74 -5.50 19.75 -28.80
CA VAL A 74 -5.61 20.47 -30.10
C VAL A 74 -5.62 19.56 -31.34
N THR A 75 -5.46 18.24 -31.23
CA THR A 75 -5.49 17.36 -32.42
C THR A 75 -6.33 16.10 -32.23
N SER A 76 -7.65 16.24 -32.34
CA SER A 76 -8.54 15.17 -32.80
C SER A 76 -9.67 15.74 -33.66
N GLY A 77 -9.49 15.71 -34.99
CA GLY A 77 -10.53 16.18 -35.90
C GLY A 77 -10.18 16.16 -37.39
N SER A 78 -9.83 15.00 -37.96
CA SER A 78 -10.01 14.64 -39.39
C SER A 78 -9.56 13.16 -39.56
N CYS A 79 -10.12 12.22 -40.33
CA CYS A 79 -11.03 12.13 -41.48
C CYS A 79 -11.76 10.76 -41.37
N MET A 80 -12.95 10.52 -41.95
CA MET A 80 -13.10 10.05 -43.35
C MET A 80 -14.59 9.98 -43.78
N ASN A 81 -14.79 10.37 -45.04
CA ASN A 81 -15.98 10.48 -45.93
C ASN A 81 -17.07 9.38 -45.93
N SER A 82 -18.31 9.81 -46.22
CA SER A 82 -19.14 9.38 -47.39
C SER A 82 -20.50 10.13 -47.42
N PRO A 83 -21.21 10.24 -48.58
CA PRO A 83 -21.74 11.52 -49.05
C PRO A 83 -23.28 11.61 -49.11
N ALA A 84 -23.76 12.86 -49.25
CA ALA A 84 -24.93 13.31 -50.02
C ALA A 84 -25.89 14.27 -49.28
N LYS A 85 -26.14 15.41 -49.96
CA LYS A 85 -27.42 16.11 -50.19
C LYS A 85 -27.77 17.38 -49.38
N PHE A 86 -27.90 18.45 -50.19
CA PHE A 86 -28.70 19.68 -50.08
C PHE A 86 -28.14 20.93 -49.33
N CYS A 87 -27.93 21.98 -50.13
CA CYS A 87 -27.90 23.42 -49.80
C CYS A 87 -29.33 24.02 -49.96
N PRO A 88 -29.61 25.32 -49.72
CA PRO A 88 -28.96 26.37 -48.89
C PRO A 88 -29.99 27.24 -48.10
N MET A 89 -29.53 28.24 -47.30
CA MET A 89 -30.08 29.63 -47.19
C MET A 89 -29.31 30.42 -46.09
N GLU A 90 -28.51 31.43 -46.46
CA GLU A 90 -28.76 32.90 -46.37
C GLU A 90 -28.68 33.51 -44.94
N MET A 91 -27.62 34.28 -44.64
CA MET A 91 -27.51 35.76 -44.69
C MET A 91 -27.95 36.41 -43.33
N GLN A 92 -27.14 37.16 -42.57
CA GLN A 92 -26.67 38.52 -42.86
C GLN A 92 -25.59 39.00 -41.86
N LYS A 93 -24.77 39.94 -42.37
CA LYS A 93 -23.75 40.77 -41.71
C LYS A 93 -24.34 41.81 -40.74
N LYS A 94 -23.58 42.20 -39.72
CA LYS A 94 -23.25 43.63 -39.50
C LYS A 94 -21.96 43.85 -38.68
N LYS A 95 -21.24 44.89 -39.09
CA LYS A 95 -19.87 45.34 -38.77
C LYS A 95 -19.87 46.43 -37.67
N MET A 96 -18.64 46.75 -37.24
CA MET A 96 -18.11 48.05 -36.75
C MET A 96 -18.45 48.46 -35.30
N GLU A 97 -17.57 49.09 -34.51
CA GLU A 97 -16.24 49.67 -34.73
C GLU A 97 -15.51 49.93 -33.39
N VAL A 98 -14.21 50.26 -33.46
CA VAL A 98 -13.29 50.57 -32.37
C VAL A 98 -13.27 52.06 -32.05
N SER A 99 -13.12 52.45 -30.78
CA SER A 99 -12.53 53.74 -30.39
C SER A 99 -11.73 53.66 -29.09
N LYS A 100 -10.48 54.17 -29.14
CA LYS A 100 -9.48 54.36 -28.08
C LYS A 100 -9.83 55.52 -27.12
N VAL A 101 -9.07 55.62 -26.01
CA VAL A 101 -8.34 56.80 -25.44
C VAL A 101 -8.20 56.64 -23.91
N GLU A 102 -6.98 56.32 -23.40
CA GLU A 102 -6.07 57.14 -22.51
C GLU A 102 -6.52 57.22 -21.02
N SER A 103 -5.69 57.30 -19.96
CA SER A 103 -4.24 57.36 -19.73
C SER A 103 -3.95 57.29 -18.20
N HIS A 104 -2.67 57.08 -17.85
CA HIS A 104 -1.94 57.48 -16.63
C HIS A 104 -2.09 56.78 -15.27
N GLY A 105 -0.95 56.38 -14.70
CA GLY A 105 -0.80 56.04 -13.27
C GLY A 105 0.41 55.17 -12.89
N THR A 106 1.62 55.49 -13.36
CA THR A 106 2.90 54.88 -12.93
C THR A 106 3.28 55.23 -11.49
N CYS A 107 3.85 54.29 -10.74
CA CYS A 107 4.99 54.61 -9.86
C CYS A 107 5.97 53.43 -9.78
N SER A 108 7.09 53.63 -10.44
CA SER A 108 8.30 52.81 -10.50
C SER A 108 9.25 53.19 -9.38
N ASN A 109 9.88 52.22 -8.73
CA ASN A 109 11.22 52.41 -8.15
C ASN A 109 12.18 51.45 -8.84
N VAL A 110 12.97 52.04 -9.75
CA VAL A 110 14.13 51.46 -10.42
C VAL A 110 15.36 51.81 -9.60
N LEU A 111 16.16 50.81 -9.23
CA LEU A 111 17.59 50.99 -8.97
C LEU A 111 18.33 50.25 -10.09
N ASN A 112 18.99 51.02 -10.94
CA ASN A 112 19.91 50.58 -11.98
C ASN A 112 21.32 50.43 -11.41
N TYR A 113 22.08 49.45 -11.91
CA TYR A 113 23.54 49.35 -12.15
C TYR A 113 23.81 47.84 -12.33
N GLU A 114 24.49 47.29 -13.34
CA GLU A 114 25.09 47.73 -14.59
C GLU A 114 25.34 46.45 -15.42
N GLN A 115 25.47 46.58 -16.74
CA GLN A 115 25.54 45.47 -17.69
C GLN A 115 26.85 44.68 -17.64
N GLY A 116 26.74 43.35 -17.61
CA GLY A 116 27.81 42.40 -17.93
C GLY A 116 27.23 41.19 -18.69
N SER A 117 27.46 41.18 -20.00
CA SER A 117 27.38 40.09 -20.99
C SER A 117 26.26 39.02 -20.89
N SER A 118 25.48 38.96 -21.95
CA SER A 118 24.37 38.08 -22.28
C SER A 118 24.58 36.58 -22.06
N CYS A 119 23.68 35.96 -21.30
CA CYS A 119 23.24 34.59 -21.52
C CYS A 119 21.71 34.64 -21.70
N PRO A 120 21.10 34.00 -22.73
CA PRO A 120 19.65 34.05 -22.89
C PRO A 120 19.02 33.42 -21.66
N ALA A 121 18.24 34.20 -20.92
CA ALA A 121 17.45 33.71 -19.81
C ALA A 121 16.38 32.74 -20.36
N GLU A 122 16.75 31.48 -20.56
CA GLU A 122 15.78 30.41 -20.64
C GLU A 122 14.96 30.49 -19.35
N LYS A 123 13.65 30.74 -19.50
CA LYS A 123 12.68 30.73 -18.40
C LYS A 123 12.91 29.44 -17.59
N LEU A 124 13.56 29.55 -16.45
CA LEU A 124 13.68 28.48 -15.46
C LEU A 124 12.27 28.07 -15.05
N LYS A 125 11.76 27.01 -15.68
CA LYS A 125 10.46 26.44 -15.38
C LYS A 125 10.59 25.71 -14.05
N MET A 126 10.14 26.34 -12.96
CA MET A 126 9.96 25.67 -11.68
C MET A 126 9.03 24.44 -11.85
N VAL A 127 9.58 23.25 -11.71
CA VAL A 127 8.81 22.00 -11.62
C VAL A 127 8.52 21.78 -10.13
N SER A 128 7.26 21.53 -9.76
CA SER A 128 6.94 21.32 -8.33
C SER A 128 7.60 20.03 -7.84
N LEU A 129 8.11 20.06 -6.60
CA LEU A 129 8.75 18.91 -5.95
C LEU A 129 7.85 17.67 -6.01
N VAL A 130 6.54 17.84 -5.80
CA VAL A 130 5.51 16.79 -5.95
C VAL A 130 5.51 16.14 -7.32
N LYS A 131 5.63 16.92 -8.40
CA LYS A 131 5.69 16.40 -9.78
C LYS A 131 7.01 15.70 -10.05
N CYS A 132 8.12 16.20 -9.50
CA CYS A 132 9.40 15.50 -9.55
C CYS A 132 9.34 14.17 -8.80
N THR A 133 8.79 14.15 -7.60
CA THR A 133 8.63 12.92 -6.79
C THR A 133 7.73 11.91 -7.48
N LYS A 134 6.56 12.32 -7.98
CA LYS A 134 5.64 11.44 -8.75
C LYS A 134 6.30 10.92 -10.02
N PHE A 135 6.98 11.77 -10.78
CA PHE A 135 7.73 11.37 -11.97
C PHE A 135 8.87 10.40 -11.63
N ILE A 136 9.66 10.67 -10.58
CA ILE A 136 10.76 9.81 -10.13
C ILE A 136 10.20 8.45 -9.69
N ILE A 137 9.09 8.43 -8.93
CA ILE A 137 8.45 7.19 -8.49
C ILE A 137 7.93 6.42 -9.72
N GLU A 138 7.09 7.03 -10.55
CA GLU A 138 6.43 6.34 -11.67
C GLU A 138 7.40 5.93 -12.79
N ASN A 139 8.40 6.76 -13.12
CA ASN A 139 9.37 6.44 -14.17
C ASN A 139 10.56 5.61 -13.69
N ARG A 140 10.96 5.67 -12.40
CA ARG A 140 12.02 4.78 -11.87
C ARG A 140 11.52 3.42 -11.39
N ILE A 141 10.21 3.22 -11.19
CA ILE A 141 9.65 1.88 -10.98
C ILE A 141 10.06 0.92 -12.11
N ASN A 142 10.24 1.43 -13.33
CA ASN A 142 10.56 0.60 -14.51
C ASN A 142 11.90 0.93 -15.19
N LYS A 143 12.56 2.08 -14.94
CA LYS A 143 13.81 2.43 -15.64
C LYS A 143 15.11 2.29 -14.84
N ASP A 144 15.11 2.50 -13.53
CA ASP A 144 16.32 2.35 -12.70
C ASP A 144 15.91 2.12 -11.24
N ILE A 145 15.96 0.87 -10.78
CA ILE A 145 15.45 0.36 -9.50
C ILE A 145 16.35 0.79 -8.32
N ASP A 146 17.10 1.88 -8.42
CA ASP A 146 18.23 2.19 -7.53
C ASP A 146 17.85 2.82 -6.17
N ILE A 147 16.58 2.72 -5.73
CA ILE A 147 16.17 3.36 -4.46
C ILE A 147 15.25 2.46 -3.63
N PRO A 148 15.71 2.00 -2.45
CA PRO A 148 14.83 1.45 -1.42
C PRO A 148 13.88 2.53 -0.92
N HIS A 149 12.60 2.17 -0.71
CA HIS A 149 11.58 3.08 -0.17
C HIS A 149 11.84 3.52 1.27
N SER A 150 12.78 2.86 1.96
CA SER A 150 13.16 3.17 3.33
C SER A 150 14.65 2.86 3.57
N ASN A 151 15.37 3.81 4.18
CA ASN A 151 16.73 3.61 4.70
C ASN A 151 16.81 2.55 5.82
N THR A 152 15.67 2.06 6.32
CA THR A 152 15.61 1.07 7.41
C THR A 152 15.95 -0.34 6.97
N VAL A 153 15.76 -0.68 5.69
CA VAL A 153 16.08 -2.03 5.18
C VAL A 153 17.28 -1.96 4.25
N ASN A 154 18.40 -2.51 4.72
CA ASN A 154 19.72 -2.42 4.08
C ASN A 154 20.46 -3.75 4.23
N ALA A 155 21.72 -3.82 3.78
CA ALA A 155 22.49 -5.07 3.83
C ALA A 155 22.78 -5.64 5.22
N LEU A 156 22.45 -4.94 6.32
CA LEU A 156 22.49 -5.48 7.69
C LEU A 156 21.11 -5.96 8.18
N PHE A 157 20.05 -5.89 7.37
CA PHE A 157 18.73 -6.40 7.73
C PHE A 157 18.71 -7.93 7.67
N MET A 158 19.33 -8.53 8.67
CA MET A 158 19.49 -9.98 8.82
C MET A 158 19.77 -10.34 10.27
N ASP A 159 19.48 -11.57 10.63
CA ASP A 159 19.93 -12.13 11.90
C ASP A 159 21.45 -12.33 11.92
N TYR A 160 22.10 -12.10 13.07
CA TYR A 160 23.56 -12.17 13.20
C TYR A 160 24.14 -13.53 12.78
N TYR A 161 23.39 -14.63 12.98
CA TYR A 161 23.85 -15.96 12.59
C TYR A 161 24.04 -16.10 11.07
N HIS A 162 23.39 -15.26 10.23
CA HIS A 162 23.65 -15.23 8.80
C HIS A 162 25.07 -14.76 8.48
N LEU A 163 25.62 -13.79 9.21
CA LEU A 163 27.02 -13.37 9.05
C LEU A 163 27.99 -14.47 9.50
N VAL A 164 27.67 -15.18 10.58
CA VAL A 164 28.47 -16.33 11.05
C VAL A 164 28.48 -17.46 10.01
N MET A 165 27.33 -17.79 9.43
CA MET A 165 27.24 -18.78 8.35
C MET A 165 27.95 -18.31 7.08
N ALA A 166 27.79 -17.03 6.70
CA ALA A 166 28.47 -16.45 5.55
C ALA A 166 30.00 -16.54 5.69
N TYR A 167 30.54 -16.16 6.85
CA TYR A 167 31.97 -16.33 7.14
C TYR A 167 32.38 -17.80 7.09
N THR A 168 31.56 -18.71 7.60
CA THR A 168 31.84 -20.15 7.54
C THR A 168 31.89 -20.65 6.09
N PHE A 169 30.94 -20.28 5.24
CA PHE A 169 30.97 -20.60 3.81
C PHE A 169 32.17 -19.97 3.10
N PHE A 170 32.56 -18.76 3.49
CA PHE A 170 33.75 -18.10 2.98
C PHE A 170 35.02 -18.92 3.27
N ARG A 171 35.27 -19.24 4.55
CA ARG A 171 36.44 -20.02 4.97
C ARG A 171 36.48 -21.44 4.42
N GLN A 172 35.32 -22.07 4.30
CA GLN A 172 35.19 -23.41 3.73
C GLN A 172 35.16 -23.42 2.19
N LYS A 173 35.33 -22.26 1.54
CA LYS A 173 35.28 -22.10 0.07
C LYS A 173 33.99 -22.64 -0.57
N LYS A 174 32.86 -22.51 0.15
CA LYS A 174 31.52 -22.86 -0.32
C LYS A 174 30.69 -21.65 -0.78
N HIS A 175 31.14 -20.45 -0.48
CA HIS A 175 30.41 -19.20 -0.69
C HIS A 175 29.97 -18.94 -2.14
N GLU A 176 30.73 -19.44 -3.11
CA GLU A 176 30.45 -19.33 -4.56
C GLU A 176 29.75 -20.57 -5.16
N GLN A 177 29.38 -21.56 -4.35
CA GLN A 177 28.62 -22.70 -4.87
C GLN A 177 27.26 -22.23 -5.37
N GLU A 178 26.86 -22.68 -6.56
CA GLU A 178 25.57 -22.34 -7.12
C GLU A 178 24.48 -22.99 -6.28
N SER A 179 23.49 -22.20 -5.86
CA SER A 179 22.46 -22.62 -4.93
C SER A 179 21.09 -22.11 -5.34
N THR A 180 20.05 -22.88 -4.99
CA THR A 180 18.65 -22.51 -5.20
C THR A 180 17.91 -22.55 -3.86
N PHE A 181 17.27 -21.44 -3.52
CA PHE A 181 16.39 -21.31 -2.37
C PHE A 181 14.97 -20.96 -2.81
N GLU A 182 13.98 -21.44 -2.06
CA GLU A 182 12.56 -21.19 -2.33
C GLU A 182 11.86 -20.57 -1.12
N ILE A 183 10.99 -19.60 -1.40
CA ILE A 183 10.07 -18.98 -0.45
C ILE A 183 8.66 -19.53 -0.69
N TYR A 184 8.06 -20.11 0.35
CA TYR A 184 6.68 -20.61 0.33
C TYR A 184 6.06 -20.60 1.73
N PHE A 185 4.75 -20.80 1.86
CA PHE A 185 4.07 -21.03 3.15
C PHE A 185 3.44 -22.42 3.20
N ARG A 186 3.09 -22.89 4.41
CA ARG A 186 2.51 -24.23 4.62
C ARG A 186 1.00 -24.23 4.87
N LYS A 187 0.43 -23.09 5.25
CA LYS A 187 -0.99 -22.94 5.55
C LYS A 187 -1.46 -21.57 5.11
N CYS A 188 -2.63 -21.50 4.48
CA CYS A 188 -3.26 -20.22 4.17
C CYS A 188 -3.57 -19.46 5.47
N PRO A 189 -3.51 -18.12 5.44
CA PRO A 189 -3.79 -17.31 6.61
C PRO A 189 -5.29 -17.27 6.91
N PHE A 190 -5.65 -16.86 8.13
CA PHE A 190 -7.02 -16.54 8.53
C PHE A 190 -8.02 -17.71 8.42
N ASN A 191 -7.53 -18.95 8.48
CA ASN A 191 -8.29 -20.18 8.20
C ASN A 191 -8.92 -20.24 6.79
N GLY A 192 -8.48 -19.36 5.88
CA GLY A 192 -8.91 -19.36 4.48
C GLY A 192 -8.29 -20.50 3.66
N LYS A 193 -8.52 -20.48 2.35
CA LYS A 193 -7.97 -21.46 1.39
C LYS A 193 -7.07 -20.85 0.32
N PHE A 194 -6.77 -19.56 0.42
CA PHE A 194 -5.90 -18.85 -0.51
C PHE A 194 -5.09 -17.78 0.21
N ALA A 195 -4.07 -17.26 -0.48
CA ALA A 195 -3.44 -15.99 -0.19
C ALA A 195 -3.28 -15.17 -1.49
N ILE A 196 -3.06 -13.87 -1.37
CA ILE A 196 -2.74 -12.97 -2.50
C ILE A 196 -1.28 -12.58 -2.36
N LEU A 197 -0.45 -12.98 -3.32
CA LEU A 197 0.99 -12.67 -3.30
C LEU A 197 1.21 -11.16 -3.38
N GLY A 198 1.91 -10.61 -2.40
CA GLY A 198 2.35 -9.22 -2.36
C GLY A 198 3.80 -9.11 -1.89
N GLY A 199 4.44 -7.99 -2.18
CA GLY A 199 5.79 -7.67 -1.71
C GLY A 199 6.89 -7.97 -2.73
N VAL A 200 6.56 -8.51 -3.90
CA VAL A 200 7.53 -8.79 -4.99
C VAL A 200 8.21 -7.50 -5.41
N TYR A 201 7.44 -6.43 -5.47
CA TYR A 201 7.93 -5.09 -5.74
C TYR A 201 8.98 -4.63 -4.70
N GLU A 202 8.75 -4.86 -3.41
CA GLU A 202 9.71 -4.50 -2.35
C GLU A 202 10.98 -5.36 -2.44
N ALA A 203 10.82 -6.67 -2.65
CA ALA A 203 11.92 -7.61 -2.77
C ALA A 203 12.86 -7.24 -3.94
N ILE A 204 12.31 -6.89 -5.11
CA ILE A 204 13.09 -6.48 -6.27
C ILE A 204 13.87 -5.19 -5.99
N LYS A 205 13.24 -4.22 -5.33
CA LYS A 205 13.91 -2.98 -4.92
C LYS A 205 15.07 -3.22 -3.98
N TYR A 206 14.86 -4.08 -2.99
CA TYR A 206 15.91 -4.47 -2.05
C TYR A 206 17.06 -5.17 -2.75
N ILE A 207 16.76 -6.15 -3.61
CA ILE A 207 17.79 -6.91 -4.33
C ILE A 207 18.62 -5.99 -5.22
N ASN A 208 17.99 -5.10 -6.00
CA ASN A 208 18.77 -4.18 -6.83
C ASN A 208 19.73 -3.30 -6.01
N SER A 209 19.23 -2.75 -4.89
CA SER A 209 19.98 -1.84 -4.02
C SER A 209 20.88 -2.52 -2.98
N PHE A 210 20.84 -3.85 -2.84
CA PHE A 210 21.55 -4.60 -1.80
C PHE A 210 23.06 -4.46 -1.91
N ARG A 211 23.69 -3.60 -1.11
CA ARG A 211 25.15 -3.47 -1.01
C ARG A 211 25.53 -3.15 0.43
N PHE A 212 26.71 -3.58 0.85
CA PHE A 212 27.29 -3.13 2.11
C PHE A 212 27.94 -1.75 1.93
N THR A 213 27.58 -0.81 2.79
CA THR A 213 28.27 0.48 2.91
C THR A 213 29.57 0.32 3.72
N ASP A 214 30.52 1.24 3.55
CA ASP A 214 31.78 1.20 4.32
C ASP A 214 31.56 1.22 5.83
N ALA A 215 30.55 1.97 6.32
CA ALA A 215 30.19 2.01 7.74
C ALA A 215 29.66 0.66 8.25
N GLN A 216 28.86 -0.05 7.43
CA GLN A 216 28.36 -1.38 7.75
C GLN A 216 29.48 -2.42 7.73
N LEU A 217 30.39 -2.34 6.76
CA LEU A 217 31.56 -3.21 6.69
C LEU A 217 32.48 -3.03 7.90
N GLU A 218 32.72 -1.79 8.33
CA GLU A 218 33.48 -1.51 9.55
C GLU A 218 32.78 -2.05 10.80
N PHE A 219 31.45 -1.94 10.88
CA PHE A 219 30.68 -2.56 11.95
C PHE A 219 30.86 -4.09 11.98
N VAL A 220 30.74 -4.77 10.83
CA VAL A 220 30.94 -6.23 10.73
C VAL A 220 32.37 -6.59 11.11
N ARG A 221 33.38 -5.86 10.60
CA ARG A 221 34.79 -6.04 10.94
C ARG A 221 35.00 -6.01 12.45
N LYS A 222 34.48 -4.98 13.12
CA LYS A 222 34.61 -4.80 14.57
C LYS A 222 33.89 -5.89 15.35
N LYS A 223 32.69 -6.29 14.94
CA LYS A 223 31.90 -7.32 15.65
C LYS A 223 32.48 -8.72 15.50
N MET A 224 33.11 -8.99 14.37
CA MET A 224 33.68 -10.29 14.02
C MET A 224 35.22 -10.29 14.13
N SER A 225 35.81 -9.36 14.88
CA SER A 225 37.28 -9.18 14.96
C SER A 225 38.06 -10.36 15.55
N HIS A 226 37.37 -11.29 16.21
CA HIS A 226 37.95 -12.52 16.77
C HIS A 226 38.09 -13.64 15.72
N TYR A 227 37.48 -13.49 14.55
CA TYR A 227 37.63 -14.41 13.43
C TYR A 227 38.92 -14.14 12.67
N GLN A 228 39.63 -15.21 12.28
CA GLN A 228 40.85 -15.12 11.48
C GLN A 228 40.57 -14.58 10.07
N ASP A 229 41.52 -13.85 9.50
CA ASP A 229 41.43 -13.31 8.13
C ASP A 229 40.15 -12.50 7.86
N ILE A 230 39.63 -11.81 8.89
CA ILE A 230 38.38 -11.05 8.79
C ILE A 230 38.43 -10.01 7.67
N ASP A 231 39.57 -9.36 7.43
CA ASP A 231 39.70 -8.36 6.38
C ASP A 231 39.51 -8.93 4.96
N LEU A 232 39.89 -10.19 4.72
CA LEU A 232 39.61 -10.86 3.45
C LEU A 232 38.11 -11.08 3.26
N PHE A 233 37.41 -11.48 4.33
CA PHE A 233 35.96 -11.63 4.31
C PHE A 233 35.25 -10.29 4.10
N ILE A 234 35.70 -9.22 4.77
CA ILE A 234 35.15 -7.88 4.58
C ILE A 234 35.36 -7.39 3.14
N ASN A 235 36.54 -7.64 2.56
CA ASN A 235 36.80 -7.30 1.16
C ASN A 235 35.88 -8.09 0.20
N TYR A 236 35.58 -9.36 0.51
CA TYR A 236 34.59 -10.13 -0.23
C TYR A 236 33.17 -9.53 -0.10
N LEU A 237 32.72 -9.22 1.12
CA LEU A 237 31.41 -8.60 1.35
C LEU A 237 31.25 -7.25 0.62
N LYS A 238 32.34 -6.50 0.47
CA LYS A 238 32.35 -5.22 -0.27
C LYS A 238 31.96 -5.40 -1.75
N GLY A 239 32.33 -6.54 -2.35
CA GLY A 239 32.01 -6.86 -3.74
C GLY A 239 30.60 -7.42 -3.94
N LEU A 240 29.95 -7.89 -2.88
CA LEU A 240 28.63 -8.53 -2.97
C LEU A 240 27.54 -7.57 -3.42
N SER A 241 26.66 -8.10 -4.25
CA SER A 241 25.65 -7.33 -4.96
C SER A 241 24.43 -8.20 -5.23
N GLY A 242 23.22 -7.67 -5.06
CA GLY A 242 22.02 -8.40 -5.52
C GLY A 242 21.93 -8.58 -7.05
N ARG A 243 22.90 -8.06 -7.81
CA ARG A 243 23.13 -8.44 -9.22
C ARG A 243 23.79 -9.81 -9.39
N ASP A 244 24.21 -10.46 -8.30
CA ASP A 244 24.84 -11.78 -8.34
C ASP A 244 23.78 -12.91 -8.28
N VAL A 245 22.49 -12.57 -8.31
CA VAL A 245 21.39 -13.53 -8.20
C VAL A 245 20.38 -13.39 -9.34
N SER A 246 19.67 -14.49 -9.59
CA SER A 246 18.47 -14.58 -10.42
C SER A 246 17.25 -14.84 -9.55
N LEU A 247 16.11 -14.23 -9.88
CA LEU A 247 14.84 -14.43 -9.18
C LEU A 247 13.77 -14.94 -10.13
N TYR A 248 13.16 -16.06 -9.76
CA TYR A 248 11.91 -16.51 -10.34
C TYR A 248 10.78 -16.21 -9.38
N CYS A 249 9.65 -15.72 -9.84
CA CYS A 249 8.55 -15.39 -8.97
C CYS A 249 7.21 -15.62 -9.65
N ILE A 250 6.21 -15.98 -8.85
CA ILE A 250 4.82 -15.86 -9.25
C ILE A 250 4.48 -14.36 -9.36
N GLU A 251 3.68 -14.03 -10.37
CA GLU A 251 3.32 -12.65 -10.64
C GLU A 251 2.56 -12.01 -9.47
N GLU A 252 3.00 -10.83 -9.02
CA GLU A 252 2.41 -10.11 -7.89
C GLU A 252 0.92 -9.82 -8.11
N GLY A 253 0.13 -10.05 -7.07
CA GLY A 253 -1.32 -10.00 -7.07
C GLY A 253 -2.01 -11.32 -7.43
N SER A 254 -1.26 -12.37 -7.77
CA SER A 254 -1.80 -13.71 -8.03
C SER A 254 -2.41 -14.34 -6.78
N ILE A 255 -3.44 -15.16 -6.98
CA ILE A 255 -3.91 -16.11 -5.97
C ILE A 255 -2.91 -17.25 -5.85
N VAL A 256 -2.44 -17.49 -4.63
CA VAL A 256 -1.37 -18.44 -4.30
C VAL A 256 -1.76 -19.38 -3.16
N PHE A 257 -1.13 -20.54 -3.11
CA PHE A 257 -1.50 -21.68 -2.28
C PHE A 257 -0.31 -22.24 -1.49
N PRO A 258 -0.57 -23.06 -0.44
CA PRO A 258 0.48 -23.65 0.35
C PRO A 258 1.39 -24.57 -0.48
N HIS A 259 2.66 -24.67 -0.06
CA HIS A 259 3.66 -25.59 -0.60
C HIS A 259 4.13 -25.33 -2.04
N GLU A 260 3.62 -24.32 -2.71
CA GLU A 260 4.16 -23.88 -4.00
C GLU A 260 5.28 -22.84 -3.80
N PRO A 261 6.36 -22.89 -4.59
CA PRO A 261 7.37 -21.84 -4.57
C PRO A 261 6.77 -20.53 -5.10
N LEU A 262 6.70 -19.53 -4.23
CA LEU A 262 6.23 -18.18 -4.58
C LEU A 262 7.35 -17.36 -5.23
N MET A 263 8.55 -17.48 -4.68
CA MET A 263 9.77 -16.86 -5.15
C MET A 263 10.94 -17.83 -4.99
N VAL A 264 11.78 -17.89 -6.01
CA VAL A 264 12.99 -18.71 -6.05
C VAL A 264 14.19 -17.81 -6.27
N ILE A 265 15.20 -17.95 -5.43
CA ILE A 265 16.44 -17.19 -5.45
C ILE A 265 17.53 -18.15 -5.87
N GLN A 266 18.22 -17.82 -6.96
CA GLN A 266 19.30 -18.63 -7.51
C GLN A 266 20.58 -17.81 -7.60
N GLY A 267 21.72 -18.40 -7.23
CA GLY A 267 23.04 -17.79 -7.32
C GLY A 267 24.01 -18.30 -6.25
N PRO A 268 25.11 -17.57 -5.98
CA PRO A 268 26.11 -17.96 -5.00
C PRO A 268 25.53 -18.19 -3.60
N LEU A 269 25.88 -19.31 -2.98
CA LEU A 269 25.35 -19.77 -1.70
C LEU A 269 25.34 -18.69 -0.62
N LEU A 270 26.41 -17.92 -0.51
CA LEU A 270 26.54 -16.93 0.54
C LEU A 270 25.50 -15.80 0.39
N ILE A 271 25.38 -15.21 -0.80
CA ILE A 271 24.43 -14.10 -0.99
C ILE A 271 22.99 -14.60 -0.87
N CYS A 272 22.67 -15.75 -1.45
CA CYS A 272 21.35 -16.36 -1.33
C CYS A 272 20.98 -16.62 0.13
N GLN A 273 21.94 -16.98 1.00
CA GLN A 273 21.68 -17.22 2.41
C GLN A 273 21.44 -15.92 3.22
N ILE A 274 22.21 -14.85 2.99
CA ILE A 274 22.10 -13.62 3.80
C ILE A 274 20.86 -12.78 3.44
N LEU A 275 20.25 -13.03 2.27
CA LEU A 275 19.02 -12.36 1.84
C LEU A 275 17.75 -12.87 2.56
N GLU A 276 17.83 -14.01 3.26
CA GLU A 276 16.68 -14.72 3.86
C GLU A 276 15.78 -13.82 4.72
N SER A 277 16.32 -13.15 5.76
CA SER A 277 15.51 -12.38 6.71
C SER A 277 14.77 -11.23 6.03
N ALA A 278 15.45 -10.51 5.14
CA ALA A 278 14.88 -9.36 4.43
C ALA A 278 13.78 -9.78 3.46
N LEU A 279 14.03 -10.80 2.63
CA LEU A 279 13.05 -11.29 1.65
C LEU A 279 11.83 -11.89 2.35
N LEU A 280 12.01 -12.65 3.43
CA LEU A 280 10.89 -13.14 4.23
C LEU A 280 10.06 -11.98 4.78
N ASN A 281 10.69 -10.94 5.35
CA ASN A 281 9.97 -9.79 5.87
C ASN A 281 9.15 -9.07 4.78
N MET A 282 9.77 -8.83 3.62
CA MET A 282 9.18 -8.10 2.50
C MET A 282 8.05 -8.83 1.80
N ILE A 283 8.01 -10.17 1.82
CA ILE A 283 6.91 -10.94 1.21
C ILE A 283 5.83 -11.27 2.25
N ASN A 284 6.21 -11.52 3.50
CA ASN A 284 5.30 -12.00 4.56
C ASN A 284 4.19 -10.99 4.86
N TYR A 285 4.57 -9.74 5.19
CA TYR A 285 3.59 -8.74 5.60
C TYR A 285 2.70 -8.25 4.43
N PRO A 286 3.24 -7.88 3.26
CA PRO A 286 2.44 -7.56 2.08
C PRO A 286 1.44 -8.64 1.65
N THR A 287 1.87 -9.90 1.57
CA THR A 287 0.98 -11.02 1.20
C THR A 287 -0.16 -11.18 2.22
N LEU A 288 0.15 -11.04 3.51
CA LEU A 288 -0.82 -11.13 4.58
C LEU A 288 -1.87 -10.00 4.51
N ILE A 289 -1.42 -8.75 4.32
CA ILE A 289 -2.30 -7.58 4.23
C ILE A 289 -3.16 -7.61 2.97
N ALA A 290 -2.59 -7.96 1.82
CA ALA A 290 -3.34 -8.12 0.57
C ALA A 290 -4.47 -9.13 0.76
N THR A 291 -4.15 -10.29 1.34
CA THR A 291 -5.13 -11.34 1.65
C THR A 291 -6.20 -10.85 2.62
N ASN A 292 -5.80 -10.21 3.73
CA ASN A 292 -6.72 -9.73 4.77
C ASN A 292 -7.70 -8.68 4.21
N SER A 293 -7.19 -7.74 3.41
CA SER A 293 -8.02 -6.70 2.79
C SER A 293 -9.07 -7.27 1.85
N MET A 294 -8.72 -8.30 1.07
CA MET A 294 -9.66 -8.96 0.18
C MET A 294 -10.69 -9.79 0.96
N LEU A 295 -10.28 -10.49 2.03
CA LEU A 295 -11.21 -11.21 2.89
C LEU A 295 -12.23 -10.26 3.54
N HIS A 296 -11.80 -9.11 4.03
CA HIS A 296 -12.72 -8.07 4.49
C HIS A 296 -13.63 -7.57 3.36
N LYS A 297 -13.09 -7.31 2.16
CA LYS A 297 -13.86 -6.87 0.99
C LYS A 297 -14.95 -7.89 0.61
N ILE A 298 -14.65 -9.18 0.64
CA ILE A 298 -15.61 -10.26 0.40
C ILE A 298 -16.64 -10.30 1.54
N SER A 299 -16.18 -10.22 2.79
CA SER A 299 -17.03 -10.33 3.98
C SER A 299 -18.10 -9.24 4.05
N ILE A 300 -17.85 -8.06 3.50
CA ILE A 300 -18.81 -6.95 3.42
C ILE A 300 -19.63 -6.96 2.12
N ASN A 301 -19.67 -8.08 1.39
CA ASN A 301 -20.34 -8.22 0.09
C ASN A 301 -19.87 -7.18 -0.95
N HIS A 302 -18.57 -6.94 -1.01
CA HIS A 302 -17.92 -5.99 -1.94
C HIS A 302 -18.38 -4.52 -1.82
N LYS A 303 -19.05 -4.14 -0.73
CA LYS A 303 -19.35 -2.74 -0.40
C LYS A 303 -18.08 -1.88 -0.31
N PRO A 304 -18.17 -0.54 -0.44
CA PRO A 304 -17.04 0.36 -0.24
C PRO A 304 -16.26 0.09 1.06
N LEU A 305 -14.93 -0.11 0.92
CA LEU A 305 -14.01 -0.37 2.02
C LEU A 305 -12.93 0.71 2.10
N ALA A 306 -12.70 1.26 3.29
CA ALA A 306 -11.67 2.26 3.53
C ALA A 306 -10.66 1.77 4.59
N GLU A 307 -9.37 1.97 4.34
CA GLU A 307 -8.26 1.64 5.24
C GLU A 307 -7.95 2.81 6.20
N PHE A 308 -8.22 2.61 7.49
CA PHE A 308 -8.17 3.62 8.57
C PHE A 308 -7.12 3.27 9.66
N GLY A 309 -6.13 2.46 9.30
CA GLY A 309 -5.20 1.78 10.19
C GLY A 309 -3.87 2.51 10.42
N CYS A 310 -3.55 3.56 9.68
CA CYS A 310 -2.24 4.26 9.73
C CYS A 310 -1.69 4.46 11.16
N ARG A 311 -2.52 4.87 12.13
CA ARG A 311 -2.10 5.14 13.53
C ARG A 311 -1.80 3.89 14.39
N ARG A 312 -2.15 2.70 13.91
CA ARG A 312 -1.95 1.40 14.60
C ARG A 312 -1.00 0.47 13.84
N ALA A 313 -0.59 0.85 12.64
CA ALA A 313 0.33 0.07 11.84
C ALA A 313 1.67 -0.14 12.57
N GLN A 314 2.33 -1.26 12.29
CA GLN A 314 3.50 -1.68 13.04
C GLN A 314 4.79 -1.11 12.43
N GLY A 315 5.48 -0.25 13.19
CA GLY A 315 6.78 0.30 12.82
C GLY A 315 6.71 1.43 11.77
N PRO A 316 7.88 1.93 11.32
CA PRO A 316 7.97 3.10 10.45
C PRO A 316 7.41 2.87 9.04
N ASP A 317 7.49 1.64 8.53
CA ASP A 317 7.03 1.28 7.17
C ASP A 317 5.65 0.60 7.15
N GLY A 318 5.19 0.02 8.27
CA GLY A 318 3.95 -0.77 8.30
C GLY A 318 2.72 0.01 7.84
N ALA A 319 2.66 1.32 8.09
CA ALA A 319 1.57 2.15 7.60
C ALA A 319 1.60 2.29 6.07
N LEU A 320 2.78 2.50 5.49
CA LEU A 320 2.92 2.74 4.06
C LEU A 320 2.75 1.45 3.25
N SER A 321 3.52 0.42 3.60
CA SER A 321 3.42 -0.90 2.98
C SER A 321 2.03 -1.50 3.20
N GLY A 322 1.49 -1.38 4.41
CA GLY A 322 0.14 -1.86 4.72
C GLY A 322 -0.93 -1.19 3.88
N THR A 323 -0.92 0.15 3.72
CA THR A 323 -1.87 0.84 2.84
C THR A 323 -1.68 0.44 1.35
N ARG A 324 -0.43 0.29 0.89
CA ARG A 324 -0.15 -0.12 -0.51
C ARG A 324 -0.81 -1.45 -0.85
N TYR A 325 -0.59 -2.46 -0.02
CA TYR A 325 -1.06 -3.81 -0.30
C TYR A 325 -2.52 -4.03 0.11
N SER A 326 -3.08 -3.23 1.02
CA SER A 326 -4.51 -3.29 1.33
C SER A 326 -5.38 -2.77 0.19
N ALA A 327 -4.82 -1.98 -0.73
CA ALA A 327 -5.52 -1.42 -1.87
C ALA A 327 -6.09 -2.48 -2.84
N VAL A 328 -5.61 -3.74 -2.79
CA VAL A 328 -6.22 -4.81 -3.59
C VAL A 328 -7.68 -5.09 -3.16
N GLY A 329 -7.99 -4.92 -1.87
CA GLY A 329 -9.36 -5.03 -1.35
C GLY A 329 -10.01 -3.68 -1.04
N CYS A 330 -9.24 -2.69 -0.59
CA CYS A 330 -9.74 -1.37 -0.17
C CYS A 330 -9.95 -0.44 -1.37
N ASP A 331 -10.95 0.43 -1.26
CA ASP A 331 -11.28 1.44 -2.27
C ASP A 331 -10.72 2.82 -1.91
N PHE A 332 -10.53 3.07 -0.61
CA PHE A 332 -10.02 4.32 -0.09
C PHE A 332 -8.99 4.10 1.02
N THR A 333 -8.20 5.12 1.32
CA THR A 333 -7.34 5.18 2.51
C THR A 333 -7.49 6.51 3.24
N SER A 334 -7.17 6.53 4.53
CA SER A 334 -6.95 7.75 5.31
C SER A 334 -5.47 8.19 5.32
N ASN A 335 -4.56 7.36 4.81
CA ASN A 335 -3.12 7.60 4.82
C ASN A 335 -2.72 8.57 3.70
N VAL A 336 -2.52 9.83 4.08
CA VAL A 336 -2.14 10.93 3.16
C VAL A 336 -0.84 10.62 2.40
N TYR A 337 0.16 10.05 3.08
CA TYR A 337 1.45 9.78 2.45
C TYR A 337 1.36 8.65 1.43
N ALA A 338 0.61 7.58 1.74
CA ALA A 338 0.36 6.52 0.77
C ALA A 338 -0.44 7.01 -0.44
N SER A 339 -1.45 7.86 -0.23
CA SER A 339 -2.20 8.48 -1.33
C SER A 339 -1.30 9.33 -2.23
N PHE A 340 -0.40 10.12 -1.65
CA PHE A 340 0.59 10.91 -2.39
C PHE A 340 1.53 10.04 -3.25
N LEU A 341 2.03 8.92 -2.73
CA LEU A 341 2.96 8.05 -3.43
C LEU A 341 2.31 7.15 -4.47
N TYR A 342 1.09 6.67 -4.20
CA TYR A 342 0.47 5.57 -4.94
C TYR A 342 -0.84 5.94 -5.66
N ASP A 343 -1.28 7.19 -5.56
CA ASP A 343 -2.52 7.70 -6.17
C ASP A 343 -3.77 6.93 -5.70
N ILE A 344 -3.74 6.41 -4.46
CA ILE A 344 -4.88 5.74 -3.83
C ILE A 344 -5.89 6.83 -3.43
N PRO A 345 -7.19 6.68 -3.78
CA PRO A 345 -8.22 7.62 -3.36
C PRO A 345 -8.23 7.84 -1.85
N ILE A 346 -8.18 9.10 -1.42
CA ILE A 346 -8.21 9.44 0.00
C ILE A 346 -9.65 9.72 0.44
N ILE A 347 -10.00 9.23 1.63
CA ILE A 347 -11.23 9.61 2.32
C ILE A 347 -10.89 10.00 3.75
N GLY A 348 -11.47 11.12 4.20
CA GLY A 348 -11.33 11.63 5.54
C GLY A 348 -12.64 12.30 5.95
N THR A 349 -12.96 12.23 7.23
CA THR A 349 -14.11 12.93 7.82
C THR A 349 -13.63 13.85 8.93
N MET A 350 -14.25 13.78 10.10
CA MET A 350 -13.89 14.49 11.32
C MET A 350 -13.58 13.50 12.46
N SER A 351 -12.89 13.98 13.50
CA SER A 351 -12.60 13.22 14.71
C SER A 351 -13.44 13.72 15.88
N HIS A 352 -13.58 12.90 16.92
CA HIS A 352 -14.19 13.34 18.19
C HIS A 352 -13.48 14.57 18.77
N SER A 353 -12.15 14.66 18.65
CA SER A 353 -11.38 15.81 19.13
C SER A 353 -11.70 17.11 18.40
N PHE A 354 -12.07 17.04 17.11
CA PHE A 354 -12.55 18.22 16.38
C PHE A 354 -13.89 18.67 16.94
N ILE A 355 -14.85 17.75 17.13
CA ILE A 355 -16.18 18.08 17.65
C ILE A 355 -16.10 18.61 19.08
N SER A 356 -15.31 17.97 19.95
CA SER A 356 -15.16 18.37 21.35
C SER A 356 -14.34 19.64 21.56
N SER A 357 -13.67 20.16 20.52
CA SER A 357 -12.98 21.45 20.58
C SER A 357 -13.93 22.65 20.60
N TYR A 358 -15.19 22.46 20.17
CA TYR A 358 -16.19 23.52 20.16
C TYR A 358 -16.92 23.63 21.49
N GLN A 359 -17.15 24.86 21.92
CA GLN A 359 -17.90 25.17 23.14
C GLN A 359 -19.31 25.69 22.85
N HIS A 360 -20.19 25.61 23.85
CA HIS A 360 -21.51 26.19 23.74
C HIS A 360 -21.42 27.72 23.64
N GLY A 361 -22.12 28.31 22.67
CA GLY A 361 -22.12 29.76 22.44
C GLY A 361 -20.89 30.29 21.70
N GLU A 362 -20.02 29.41 21.20
CA GLU A 362 -18.87 29.82 20.40
C GLU A 362 -19.31 30.44 19.06
N THR A 363 -18.70 31.58 18.73
CA THR A 363 -19.03 32.31 17.50
C THR A 363 -18.12 31.89 16.35
N LEU A 364 -18.72 31.44 15.25
CA LEU A 364 -17.99 31.15 14.02
C LEU A 364 -17.53 32.44 13.34
N HIS A 365 -16.32 32.43 12.80
CA HIS A 365 -15.69 33.60 12.16
C HIS A 365 -16.48 34.10 10.95
N SER A 366 -16.95 33.18 10.09
CA SER A 366 -17.79 33.51 8.93
C SER A 366 -19.23 33.11 9.20
N LYS A 367 -20.16 33.96 8.76
CA LYS A 367 -21.60 33.60 8.70
C LYS A 367 -22.02 33.03 7.34
N TYR A 368 -21.13 33.13 6.36
CA TYR A 368 -21.41 32.83 4.98
C TYR A 368 -20.78 31.51 4.55
N LEU A 369 -21.44 30.83 3.62
CA LEU A 369 -20.89 29.80 2.75
C LEU A 369 -21.19 30.24 1.32
N ASP A 370 -20.15 30.42 0.52
CA ASP A 370 -20.20 31.14 -0.75
C ASP A 370 -20.84 32.53 -0.55
N ASN A 371 -21.99 32.79 -1.19
CA ASN A 371 -22.73 34.05 -1.09
C ASN A 371 -24.03 33.94 -0.26
N HIS A 372 -24.23 32.82 0.42
CA HIS A 372 -25.41 32.58 1.24
C HIS A 372 -25.09 32.84 2.71
N ASN A 373 -25.97 33.55 3.41
CA ASN A 373 -25.90 33.64 4.87
C ASN A 373 -26.27 32.29 5.48
N PHE A 374 -25.28 31.41 5.52
CA PHE A 374 -25.43 30.01 5.85
C PHE A 374 -25.89 29.80 7.29
N LEU A 375 -25.44 30.63 8.24
CA LEU A 375 -25.91 30.53 9.63
C LEU A 375 -27.41 30.83 9.74
N SER A 376 -27.92 31.83 9.01
CA SER A 376 -29.36 32.09 8.99
C SER A 376 -30.16 30.91 8.42
N ILE A 377 -29.64 30.23 7.39
CA ILE A 377 -30.25 29.01 6.83
C ILE A 377 -30.23 27.88 7.86
N VAL A 378 -29.09 27.69 8.55
CA VAL A 378 -28.93 26.70 9.62
C VAL A 378 -29.91 26.95 10.77
N HIS A 379 -30.06 28.20 11.23
CA HIS A 379 -31.00 28.54 12.29
C HIS A 379 -32.45 28.23 11.88
N LYS A 380 -32.85 28.58 10.66
CA LYS A 380 -34.16 28.24 10.11
C LYS A 380 -34.38 26.72 10.06
N ASN A 381 -33.40 25.97 9.57
CA ASN A 381 -33.51 24.51 9.45
C ASN A 381 -33.43 23.79 10.80
N LYS A 382 -32.75 24.39 11.78
CA LYS A 382 -32.79 23.94 13.17
C LYS A 382 -34.21 23.98 13.73
N GLU A 383 -34.92 25.09 13.55
CA GLU A 383 -36.31 25.20 13.99
C GLU A 383 -37.21 24.14 13.34
N ILE A 384 -37.03 23.88 12.04
CA ILE A 384 -37.78 22.85 11.29
C ILE A 384 -37.50 21.46 11.89
N ILE A 385 -36.23 21.07 12.03
CA ILE A 385 -35.87 19.74 12.54
C ILE A 385 -36.30 19.56 14.00
N HIS A 386 -36.12 20.56 14.85
CA HIS A 386 -36.55 20.50 16.25
C HIS A 386 -38.07 20.32 16.37
N LYS A 387 -38.85 20.99 15.51
CA LYS A 387 -40.32 20.83 15.47
C LYS A 387 -40.74 19.43 15.00
N LEU A 388 -39.98 18.81 14.10
CA LEU A 388 -40.30 17.48 13.57
C LEU A 388 -39.94 16.33 14.52
N TYR A 389 -38.86 16.46 15.30
CA TYR A 389 -38.25 15.33 16.03
C TYR A 389 -38.02 15.55 17.53
N ASN A 390 -38.39 16.69 18.08
CA ASN A 390 -38.21 17.04 19.50
C ASN A 390 -36.76 16.86 20.00
N CYS A 391 -35.85 17.68 19.49
CA CYS A 391 -34.40 17.56 19.70
C CYS A 391 -33.89 18.25 20.98
N GLU A 392 -34.59 18.15 22.11
CA GLU A 392 -34.25 18.86 23.36
C GLU A 392 -32.84 18.53 23.91
N PHE A 393 -32.34 17.33 23.61
CA PHE A 393 -31.04 16.84 24.08
C PHE A 393 -29.89 17.10 23.09
N ALA A 394 -30.16 17.70 21.94
CA ALA A 394 -29.14 17.96 20.93
C ALA A 394 -28.13 19.01 21.42
N LYS A 395 -26.84 18.70 21.25
CA LYS A 395 -25.74 19.56 21.71
C LYS A 395 -25.46 20.66 20.70
N GLU A 396 -25.61 21.91 21.14
CA GLU A 396 -25.29 23.08 20.31
C GLU A 396 -23.82 23.16 19.89
N SER A 397 -22.90 22.74 20.75
CA SER A 397 -21.46 22.71 20.42
C SER A 397 -21.18 21.74 19.27
N GLU A 398 -21.86 20.59 19.24
CA GLU A 398 -21.76 19.61 18.16
C GLU A 398 -22.35 20.16 16.85
N LEU A 399 -23.50 20.84 16.92
CA LEU A 399 -24.05 21.55 15.76
C LEU A 399 -23.06 22.60 15.23
N THR A 400 -22.46 23.39 16.13
CA THR A 400 -21.47 24.41 15.77
C THR A 400 -20.26 23.81 15.06
N ALA A 401 -19.77 22.66 15.55
CA ALA A 401 -18.70 21.92 14.91
C ALA A 401 -19.08 21.45 13.49
N PHE A 402 -20.29 20.91 13.30
CA PHE A 402 -20.76 20.46 11.99
C PHE A 402 -20.95 21.62 11.01
N VAL A 403 -21.48 22.75 11.47
CA VAL A 403 -21.63 23.96 10.66
C VAL A 403 -20.26 24.48 10.24
N SER A 404 -19.31 24.58 11.17
CA SER A 404 -17.93 24.99 10.88
C SER A 404 -17.28 24.09 9.83
N PHE A 405 -17.44 22.77 9.98
CA PHE A 405 -16.92 21.82 8.99
C PHE A 405 -17.59 21.98 7.62
N ALA A 406 -18.92 22.16 7.58
CA ALA A 406 -19.68 22.34 6.35
C ALA A 406 -19.30 23.62 5.60
N GLN A 407 -19.01 24.72 6.30
CA GLN A 407 -18.59 25.98 5.68
C GLN A 407 -17.26 25.87 4.92
N ILE A 408 -16.38 24.95 5.35
CA ILE A 408 -15.07 24.76 4.73
C ILE A 408 -15.10 23.59 3.74
N ASN A 409 -15.85 22.53 4.05
CA ASN A 409 -15.81 21.25 3.35
C ASN A 409 -17.19 20.78 2.86
N PRO A 410 -17.99 21.61 2.18
CA PRO A 410 -19.39 21.31 1.88
C PRO A 410 -19.58 20.13 0.91
N LYS A 411 -18.57 19.85 0.07
CA LYS A 411 -18.59 18.76 -0.93
C LYS A 411 -18.24 17.38 -0.36
N ILE A 412 -17.61 17.33 0.81
CA ILE A 412 -17.16 16.08 1.46
C ILE A 412 -17.82 15.89 2.83
N PHE A 413 -19.03 16.42 2.98
CA PHE A 413 -19.72 16.48 4.27
C PHE A 413 -20.20 15.11 4.75
N ILE A 414 -19.38 14.46 5.59
CA ILE A 414 -19.71 13.26 6.36
C ILE A 414 -19.47 13.56 7.84
N CYS A 415 -20.50 13.46 8.69
CA CYS A 415 -20.38 13.78 10.11
C CYS A 415 -20.20 12.55 11.00
N LEU A 416 -19.30 12.64 11.98
CA LEU A 416 -19.21 11.70 13.08
C LEU A 416 -20.28 12.03 14.12
N ILE A 417 -21.30 11.18 14.27
CA ILE A 417 -22.52 11.54 15.02
C ILE A 417 -22.56 11.05 16.48
N ASP A 418 -21.58 10.27 16.90
CA ASP A 418 -21.59 9.55 18.18
C ASP A 418 -20.63 10.16 19.22
N THR A 419 -20.34 11.46 19.12
CA THR A 419 -19.49 12.15 20.12
C THR A 419 -20.21 12.31 21.46
N TYR A 420 -21.51 12.62 21.43
CA TYR A 420 -22.33 12.74 22.65
C TYR A 420 -23.45 11.69 22.70
N ASP A 421 -24.31 11.66 21.68
CA ASP A 421 -25.36 10.66 21.53
C ASP A 421 -25.84 10.64 20.06
N SER A 422 -25.74 9.49 19.42
CA SER A 422 -26.05 9.31 18.00
C SER A 422 -27.50 9.64 17.67
N LEU A 423 -28.46 9.23 18.50
CA LEU A 423 -29.89 9.30 18.19
C LEU A 423 -30.62 10.45 18.90
N LYS A 424 -29.99 11.10 19.88
CA LYS A 424 -30.54 12.27 20.58
C LYS A 424 -29.89 13.59 20.18
N SER A 425 -28.70 13.54 19.58
CA SER A 425 -27.93 14.73 19.22
C SER A 425 -27.39 14.67 17.79
N GLY A 426 -26.46 13.76 17.51
CA GLY A 426 -25.64 13.83 16.31
C GLY A 426 -26.41 13.68 15.01
N ILE A 427 -27.38 12.74 14.93
CA ILE A 427 -28.19 12.56 13.73
C ILE A 427 -29.00 13.81 13.37
N TYR A 428 -29.60 14.47 14.36
CA TYR A 428 -30.43 15.66 14.13
C TYR A 428 -29.58 16.89 13.81
N ASN A 429 -28.46 17.07 14.53
CA ASN A 429 -27.48 18.10 14.21
C ASN A 429 -26.94 17.95 12.78
N PHE A 430 -26.66 16.72 12.35
CA PHE A 430 -26.28 16.43 10.98
C PHE A 430 -27.39 16.80 9.99
N LEU A 431 -28.66 16.42 10.24
CA LEU A 431 -29.78 16.72 9.36
C LEU A 431 -30.02 18.23 9.19
N ILE A 432 -29.85 19.02 10.26
CA ILE A 432 -29.95 20.49 10.21
C ILE A 432 -28.95 21.05 9.20
N VAL A 433 -27.69 20.63 9.28
CA VAL A 433 -26.63 21.12 8.40
C VAL A 433 -26.77 20.54 6.99
N ALA A 434 -27.14 19.26 6.87
CA ALA A 434 -27.40 18.61 5.58
C ALA A 434 -28.51 19.31 4.80
N LEU A 435 -29.64 19.65 5.46
CA LEU A 435 -30.74 20.39 4.86
C LEU A 435 -30.28 21.79 4.42
N SER A 436 -29.49 22.45 5.26
CA SER A 436 -28.93 23.77 4.96
C SER A 436 -28.00 23.76 3.76
N LEU A 437 -27.15 22.72 3.63
CA LEU A 437 -26.32 22.50 2.45
C LEU A 437 -27.17 22.22 1.20
N HIS A 438 -28.22 21.41 1.34
CA HIS A 438 -29.10 21.06 0.23
C HIS A 438 -29.79 22.28 -0.38
N GLU A 439 -30.27 23.21 0.44
CA GLU A 439 -30.93 24.45 -0.02
C GLU A 439 -30.04 25.34 -0.89
N ILE A 440 -28.72 25.28 -0.67
CA ILE A 440 -27.74 26.04 -1.46
C ILE A 440 -27.03 25.15 -2.49
N ASN A 441 -27.67 24.05 -2.90
CA ASN A 441 -27.26 23.12 -3.95
C ASN A 441 -26.00 22.27 -3.67
N TYR A 442 -25.58 22.16 -2.41
CA TYR A 442 -24.60 21.15 -2.01
C TYR A 442 -25.27 19.79 -1.76
N LYS A 443 -24.49 18.72 -1.94
CA LYS A 443 -24.94 17.34 -1.71
C LYS A 443 -24.20 16.77 -0.50
N PRO A 444 -24.82 16.75 0.69
CA PRO A 444 -24.24 16.08 1.84
C PRO A 444 -24.08 14.57 1.54
N ILE A 445 -23.01 13.97 2.04
CA ILE A 445 -22.69 12.56 1.74
C ILE A 445 -23.39 11.64 2.75
N GLY A 446 -23.29 11.92 4.05
CA GLY A 446 -23.88 11.06 5.07
C GLY A 446 -23.26 11.18 6.46
N ILE A 447 -23.31 10.07 7.21
CA ILE A 447 -22.85 10.00 8.61
C ILE A 447 -21.80 8.91 8.80
N ARG A 448 -20.99 9.05 9.86
CA ARG A 448 -20.09 8.02 10.40
C ARG A 448 -20.49 7.70 11.83
N ILE A 449 -20.53 6.40 12.15
CA ILE A 449 -20.80 5.87 13.49
C ILE A 449 -19.57 5.08 13.93
N ASP A 450 -18.96 5.44 15.07
CA ASP A 450 -17.69 4.90 15.57
C ASP A 450 -17.85 4.05 16.85
N SER A 451 -19.08 3.88 17.36
CA SER A 451 -19.36 3.18 18.61
C SER A 451 -20.83 2.75 18.75
N GLY A 452 -21.11 1.95 19.79
CA GLY A 452 -22.46 1.46 20.13
C GLY A 452 -22.90 0.21 19.35
N ASP A 453 -24.19 -0.12 19.46
CA ASP A 453 -24.81 -1.20 18.68
C ASP A 453 -25.00 -0.75 17.23
N LEU A 454 -24.02 -1.07 16.39
CA LEU A 454 -23.97 -0.65 14.98
C LEU A 454 -25.19 -1.14 14.18
N SER A 455 -25.71 -2.33 14.47
CA SER A 455 -26.90 -2.87 13.80
C SER A 455 -28.11 -2.01 14.12
N TYR A 456 -28.40 -1.81 15.40
CA TYR A 456 -29.49 -0.96 15.85
C TYR A 456 -29.35 0.49 15.34
N LEU A 457 -28.19 1.10 15.53
CA LEU A 457 -27.95 2.50 15.18
C LEU A 457 -28.08 2.76 13.68
N THR A 458 -27.57 1.87 12.82
CA THR A 458 -27.69 2.04 11.36
C THR A 458 -29.14 1.94 10.90
N LYS A 459 -29.96 1.07 11.51
CA LYS A 459 -31.40 0.98 11.24
C LYS A 459 -32.15 2.22 11.65
N GLU A 460 -31.95 2.71 12.86
CA GLU A 460 -32.65 3.89 13.33
C GLU A 460 -32.25 5.14 12.52
N CYS A 461 -30.96 5.30 12.20
CA CYS A 461 -30.51 6.39 11.32
C CYS A 461 -31.17 6.30 9.93
N LYS A 462 -31.25 5.09 9.35
CA LYS A 462 -31.89 4.91 8.04
C LYS A 462 -33.38 5.22 8.06
N LYS A 463 -34.10 4.82 9.11
CA LYS A 463 -35.52 5.17 9.30
C LYS A 463 -35.71 6.69 9.35
N ILE A 464 -34.87 7.39 10.12
CA ILE A 464 -34.90 8.85 10.21
C ILE A 464 -34.61 9.49 8.84
N PHE A 465 -33.63 8.97 8.09
CA PHE A 465 -33.34 9.46 6.72
C PHE A 465 -34.50 9.29 5.75
N ILE A 466 -35.24 8.18 5.82
CA ILE A 466 -36.43 7.96 4.99
C ILE A 466 -37.56 8.91 5.42
N ASP A 467 -37.84 8.98 6.72
CA ASP A 467 -38.91 9.80 7.28
C ASP A 467 -38.71 11.30 6.98
N VAL A 468 -37.49 11.84 7.15
CA VAL A 468 -37.21 13.25 6.83
C VAL A 468 -37.25 13.51 5.32
N SER A 469 -36.82 12.54 4.50
CA SER A 469 -36.86 12.61 3.05
C SER A 469 -38.29 12.76 2.54
N GLU A 470 -39.22 11.99 3.12
CA GLU A 470 -40.65 12.03 2.79
C GLU A 470 -41.31 13.31 3.30
N LYS A 471 -41.07 13.68 4.57
CA LYS A 471 -41.68 14.87 5.19
C LYS A 471 -41.28 16.19 4.53
N LEU A 472 -40.03 16.30 4.07
CA LEU A 472 -39.49 17.54 3.51
C LEU A 472 -39.30 17.48 1.98
N ASN A 473 -39.64 16.37 1.33
CA ASN A 473 -39.42 16.14 -0.10
C ASN A 473 -37.98 16.43 -0.54
N VAL A 474 -37.01 15.90 0.22
CA VAL A 474 -35.56 16.03 -0.03
C VAL A 474 -34.94 14.66 -0.34
N PRO A 475 -33.84 14.55 -1.10
CA PRO A 475 -33.28 13.26 -1.52
C PRO A 475 -32.46 12.56 -0.42
N PHE A 476 -32.88 12.66 0.84
CA PHE A 476 -32.08 12.21 1.99
C PHE A 476 -32.16 10.71 2.24
N ARG A 477 -33.09 10.01 1.57
CA ARG A 477 -33.15 8.55 1.60
C ARG A 477 -31.85 7.89 1.13
N ASP A 478 -31.04 8.56 0.31
CA ASP A 478 -29.81 8.02 -0.29
C ASP A 478 -28.52 8.40 0.47
N LEU A 479 -28.63 9.15 1.57
CA LEU A 479 -27.51 9.48 2.45
C LEU A 479 -26.81 8.21 2.95
N LYS A 480 -25.48 8.26 2.97
CA LYS A 480 -24.63 7.11 3.25
C LYS A 480 -24.39 6.93 4.74
N ILE A 481 -24.35 5.68 5.19
CA ILE A 481 -23.95 5.34 6.55
C ILE A 481 -22.59 4.63 6.51
N CYS A 482 -21.59 5.32 7.05
CA CYS A 482 -20.24 4.77 7.28
C CYS A 482 -20.15 4.27 8.71
N ILE A 483 -19.47 3.13 8.92
CA ILE A 483 -19.13 2.66 10.27
C ILE A 483 -17.61 2.50 10.41
N SER A 484 -17.11 2.76 11.61
CA SER A 484 -15.70 2.58 11.96
C SER A 484 -15.57 2.18 13.42
N ASN A 485 -15.53 0.90 13.78
CA ASN A 485 -15.20 0.53 15.17
C ASN A 485 -14.77 -0.91 15.30
N ASP A 486 -13.48 -1.16 15.55
CA ASP A 486 -12.90 -2.50 15.77
C ASP A 486 -13.49 -3.61 14.88
N LEU A 487 -13.79 -3.23 13.64
CA LEU A 487 -14.48 -4.11 12.69
C LEU A 487 -13.54 -5.26 12.34
N ASN A 488 -14.01 -6.47 12.55
CA ASN A 488 -13.38 -7.70 12.12
C ASN A 488 -14.43 -8.59 11.43
N GLU A 489 -14.01 -9.73 10.92
CA GLU A 489 -14.87 -10.65 10.17
C GLU A 489 -16.03 -11.18 11.01
N GLN A 490 -15.82 -11.40 12.31
CA GLN A 490 -16.87 -11.86 13.22
C GLN A 490 -17.94 -10.79 13.43
N VAL A 491 -17.54 -9.54 13.68
CA VAL A 491 -18.46 -8.40 13.81
C VAL A 491 -19.24 -8.18 12.51
N ILE A 492 -18.57 -8.29 11.35
CA ILE A 492 -19.23 -8.16 10.04
C ILE A 492 -20.23 -9.30 9.82
N LYS A 493 -19.90 -10.53 10.23
CA LYS A 493 -20.80 -11.68 10.15
C LYS A 493 -22.03 -11.50 11.03
N GLU A 494 -21.85 -11.01 12.26
CA GLU A 494 -22.95 -10.68 13.18
C GLU A 494 -23.84 -9.56 12.61
N LEU A 495 -23.23 -8.52 12.02
CA LEU A 495 -23.94 -7.46 11.33
C LEU A 495 -24.79 -7.99 10.17
N HIS A 496 -24.28 -8.96 9.39
CA HIS A 496 -25.04 -9.58 8.30
C HIS A 496 -26.12 -10.56 8.77
N ALA A 497 -25.93 -11.20 9.93
CA ALA A 497 -26.97 -12.02 10.55
C ALA A 497 -28.16 -11.18 11.05
N GLN A 498 -27.92 -9.89 11.26
CA GLN A 498 -28.94 -8.91 11.60
C GLN A 498 -29.26 -8.04 10.38
N GLU A 499 -30.41 -7.37 10.37
CA GLU A 499 -30.66 -6.33 9.39
C GLU A 499 -29.84 -5.07 9.73
N HIS A 500 -29.09 -4.55 8.75
CA HIS A 500 -28.25 -3.37 8.89
C HIS A 500 -28.25 -2.52 7.60
N HIS A 501 -28.01 -1.21 7.71
CA HIS A 501 -27.99 -0.28 6.57
C HIS A 501 -26.63 0.40 6.37
N VAL A 502 -25.56 -0.37 6.45
CA VAL A 502 -24.19 0.14 6.26
C VAL A 502 -23.89 0.26 4.76
N ASP A 503 -23.41 1.42 4.33
CA ASP A 503 -22.94 1.68 2.96
C ASP A 503 -21.41 1.61 2.84
N ILE A 504 -20.68 2.07 3.85
CA ILE A 504 -19.21 2.18 3.83
C ILE A 504 -18.64 1.56 5.10
N PHE A 505 -17.63 0.71 4.94
CA PHE A 505 -16.87 0.13 6.05
C PHE A 505 -15.50 0.78 6.12
N ALA A 506 -15.15 1.37 7.26
CA ALA A 506 -13.81 1.89 7.51
C ALA A 506 -13.12 1.05 8.58
N ILE A 507 -12.11 0.27 8.18
CA ILE A 507 -11.44 -0.70 9.05
C ILE A 507 -10.00 -0.25 9.31
N GLY A 508 -9.65 -0.18 10.59
CA GLY A 508 -8.32 0.24 11.05
C GLY A 508 -7.47 -0.93 11.52
N THR A 509 -7.44 -1.15 12.84
CA THR A 509 -6.53 -2.08 13.52
C THR A 509 -6.54 -3.48 12.93
N ASN A 510 -7.70 -4.14 12.87
CA ASN A 510 -7.80 -5.53 12.41
C ASN A 510 -7.28 -5.74 10.98
N LEU A 511 -7.47 -4.74 10.11
CA LEU A 511 -6.98 -4.76 8.74
C LEU A 511 -5.45 -4.62 8.69
N ILE A 512 -4.91 -3.54 9.26
CA ILE A 512 -3.50 -3.14 9.05
C ILE A 512 -2.51 -3.95 9.90
N THR A 513 -2.95 -4.51 11.03
CA THR A 513 -2.09 -5.33 11.90
C THR A 513 -2.30 -6.82 11.68
N CYS A 514 -3.29 -7.20 10.87
CA CYS A 514 -3.73 -8.59 10.71
C CYS A 514 -3.94 -9.26 12.06
N GLN A 515 -4.67 -8.61 12.96
CA GLN A 515 -4.70 -8.94 14.39
C GLN A 515 -5.02 -10.43 14.69
N SER A 516 -5.88 -11.05 13.90
CA SER A 516 -6.24 -12.47 14.03
C SER A 516 -5.07 -13.42 13.75
N GLN A 517 -4.13 -13.02 12.89
CA GLN A 517 -2.93 -13.76 12.54
C GLN A 517 -1.86 -12.79 11.99
N PRO A 518 -0.97 -12.23 12.83
CA PRO A 518 -0.03 -11.16 12.42
C PRO A 518 1.20 -11.66 11.63
N SER A 519 1.18 -12.90 11.13
CA SER A 519 2.24 -13.48 10.29
C SER A 519 1.70 -14.62 9.42
N LEU A 520 2.10 -14.68 8.15
CA LEU A 520 1.69 -15.76 7.23
C LEU A 520 2.41 -17.08 7.53
N GLY A 521 3.65 -17.03 8.02
CA GLY A 521 4.47 -18.22 8.24
C GLY A 521 5.19 -18.70 6.99
N LEU A 522 5.67 -17.76 6.16
CA LEU A 522 6.60 -18.04 5.08
C LEU A 522 7.87 -18.72 5.60
N VAL A 523 8.46 -19.55 4.75
CA VAL A 523 9.77 -20.16 4.97
C VAL A 523 10.66 -19.99 3.76
N TYR A 524 11.94 -19.81 4.03
CA TYR A 524 13.02 -19.77 3.05
C TYR A 524 13.80 -21.08 3.15
N LYS A 525 13.94 -21.84 2.07
CA LYS A 525 14.49 -23.20 2.12
C LYS A 525 15.45 -23.44 0.96
N LEU A 526 16.66 -23.88 1.28
CA LEU A 526 17.60 -24.42 0.32
C LEU A 526 17.04 -25.73 -0.26
N VAL A 527 16.93 -25.80 -1.57
CA VAL A 527 16.40 -26.99 -2.28
C VAL A 527 17.46 -27.66 -3.16
N GLU A 528 18.51 -26.94 -3.53
CA GLU A 528 19.53 -27.43 -4.45
C GLU A 528 20.88 -26.71 -4.26
N ILE A 529 22.00 -27.43 -4.36
CA ILE A 529 23.36 -26.87 -4.49
C ILE A 529 24.08 -27.64 -5.59
N ASN A 530 24.66 -26.95 -6.59
CA ASN A 530 25.41 -27.56 -7.69
C ASN A 530 24.66 -28.76 -8.33
N ASN A 531 23.36 -28.60 -8.60
CA ASN A 531 22.45 -29.64 -9.13
C ASN A 531 22.23 -30.86 -8.20
N HIS A 532 22.65 -30.80 -6.94
CA HIS A 532 22.37 -31.82 -5.94
C HIS A 532 21.21 -31.40 -5.03
N PRO A 533 20.28 -32.33 -4.70
CA PRO A 533 19.11 -32.02 -3.91
C PRO A 533 19.49 -31.72 -2.46
N CYS A 534 18.88 -30.69 -1.90
CA CYS A 534 18.97 -30.37 -0.48
C CYS A 534 17.64 -30.66 0.22
N PHE A 535 17.67 -31.54 1.21
CA PHE A 535 16.50 -31.97 1.96
C PHE A 535 16.71 -31.80 3.46
N LYS A 536 15.65 -31.38 4.14
CA LYS A 536 15.55 -31.31 5.58
C LYS A 536 14.51 -32.33 6.02
N LEU A 537 14.99 -33.47 6.53
CA LEU A 537 14.13 -34.40 7.26
C LEU A 537 13.84 -33.82 8.64
N THR A 538 12.57 -33.88 9.04
CA THR A 538 12.10 -33.37 10.33
C THR A 538 11.29 -34.44 11.04
N ASN A 539 11.37 -34.48 12.37
CA ASN A 539 10.56 -35.38 13.20
C ASN A 539 9.05 -35.26 12.95
N GLU A 540 8.62 -34.12 12.39
CA GLU A 540 7.29 -33.93 11.81
C GLU A 540 7.39 -33.99 10.27
N ASN A 541 7.00 -35.09 9.63
CA ASN A 541 7.07 -35.24 8.17
C ASN A 541 6.40 -34.09 7.39
N LYS A 542 5.38 -33.44 7.97
CA LYS A 542 4.66 -32.28 7.39
C LYS A 542 5.53 -31.02 7.24
N LYS A 543 6.70 -30.95 7.89
CA LYS A 543 7.63 -29.80 7.83
C LYS A 543 8.79 -30.00 6.85
N ALA A 544 8.90 -31.17 6.21
CA ALA A 544 9.90 -31.43 5.19
C ALA A 544 9.78 -30.45 4.02
N ASN A 545 10.91 -30.10 3.40
CA ASN A 545 10.93 -29.31 2.17
C ASN A 545 10.96 -30.23 0.94
N PHE A 546 10.59 -29.67 -0.20
CA PHE A 546 10.62 -30.33 -1.49
C PHE A 546 11.94 -30.00 -2.21
N PRO A 547 12.85 -30.98 -2.40
CA PRO A 547 14.17 -30.76 -2.96
C PRO A 547 14.13 -30.43 -4.46
N TYR A 548 15.28 -30.01 -5.00
CA TYR A 548 15.47 -29.52 -6.37
C TYR A 548 14.70 -28.25 -6.70
N ARG A 549 15.20 -27.58 -7.74
CA ARG A 549 14.51 -26.47 -8.36
C ARG A 549 13.24 -26.95 -9.06
N LYS A 550 12.16 -26.17 -8.94
CA LYS A 550 10.82 -26.53 -9.44
C LYS A 550 10.20 -25.43 -10.31
N MET A 551 9.20 -25.83 -11.08
CA MET A 551 8.29 -24.96 -11.84
C MET A 551 6.85 -25.16 -11.39
N VAL A 552 6.02 -24.12 -11.56
CA VAL A 552 4.60 -24.13 -11.18
C VAL A 552 3.74 -23.75 -12.37
N TYR A 553 2.76 -24.59 -12.68
CA TYR A 553 1.80 -24.40 -13.75
C TYR A 553 0.38 -24.45 -13.21
N ARG A 554 -0.45 -23.48 -13.58
CA ARG A 554 -1.89 -23.49 -13.31
C ARG A 554 -2.62 -24.13 -14.47
N LEU A 555 -3.42 -25.15 -14.17
CA LEU A 555 -4.20 -25.91 -15.14
C LEU A 555 -5.67 -25.47 -15.09
N TYR A 556 -6.26 -25.29 -16.26
CA TYR A 556 -7.67 -24.94 -16.43
C TYR A 556 -8.38 -26.10 -17.14
N ALA A 557 -9.35 -26.73 -16.48
CA ALA A 557 -10.03 -27.92 -17.02
C ALA A 557 -11.19 -27.57 -17.96
N ASP A 558 -12.05 -26.61 -17.60
CA ASP A 558 -13.18 -26.07 -18.38
C ASP A 558 -13.53 -24.64 -17.90
N ASP A 559 -14.36 -23.90 -18.64
CA ASP A 559 -14.91 -22.57 -18.27
C ASP A 559 -13.90 -21.45 -17.93
N ASN A 560 -12.64 -21.57 -18.37
CA ASN A 560 -11.54 -20.67 -17.97
C ASN A 560 -11.34 -20.58 -16.44
N LEU A 561 -11.84 -21.55 -15.68
CA LEU A 561 -11.67 -21.61 -14.24
C LEU A 561 -10.46 -22.47 -13.87
N ALA A 562 -9.65 -21.97 -12.95
CA ALA A 562 -8.49 -22.66 -12.42
C ALA A 562 -8.95 -23.94 -11.72
N ALA A 563 -8.37 -25.08 -12.11
CA ALA A 563 -8.73 -26.40 -11.59
C ALA A 563 -7.74 -26.88 -10.54
N CYS A 564 -6.44 -26.78 -10.82
CA CYS A 564 -5.36 -27.12 -9.90
C CYS A 564 -4.05 -26.48 -10.34
N ASP A 565 -3.10 -26.39 -9.41
CA ASP A 565 -1.71 -26.04 -9.71
C ASP A 565 -0.85 -27.31 -9.68
N VAL A 566 0.08 -27.42 -10.62
CA VAL A 566 0.99 -28.56 -10.78
C VAL A 566 2.43 -28.08 -10.63
N ILE A 567 3.12 -28.70 -9.68
CA ILE A 567 4.54 -28.51 -9.39
C ILE A 567 5.34 -29.60 -10.11
N GLN A 568 6.38 -29.23 -10.83
CA GLN A 568 7.25 -30.15 -11.56
C GLN A 568 8.71 -29.83 -11.29
N HIS A 569 9.61 -30.78 -11.54
CA HIS A 569 11.05 -30.49 -11.58
C HIS A 569 11.34 -29.45 -12.67
N PHE A 570 12.37 -28.63 -12.48
CA PHE A 570 12.69 -27.53 -13.39
C PHE A 570 12.92 -27.97 -14.85
N ASP A 571 13.63 -29.08 -15.06
CA ASP A 571 13.96 -29.62 -16.38
C ASP A 571 12.85 -30.50 -17.01
N GLU A 572 11.71 -30.67 -16.35
CA GLU A 572 10.60 -31.43 -16.94
C GLU A 572 9.95 -30.66 -18.10
N VAL A 573 9.49 -31.40 -19.10
CA VAL A 573 8.70 -30.83 -20.20
C VAL A 573 7.40 -30.23 -19.62
N PRO A 574 7.09 -28.95 -19.90
CA PRO A 574 5.87 -28.31 -19.41
C PRO A 574 4.61 -29.07 -19.82
N PRO A 575 3.53 -29.04 -19.01
CA PRO A 575 2.25 -29.60 -19.41
C PRO A 575 1.74 -28.91 -20.68
N SER A 576 1.16 -29.69 -21.59
CA SER A 576 0.59 -29.17 -22.83
C SER A 576 -0.93 -29.14 -22.77
N GLU A 577 -1.51 -28.16 -23.45
CA GLU A 577 -2.97 -28.06 -23.60
C GLU A 577 -3.52 -29.28 -24.36
N ASN A 578 -4.71 -29.72 -23.96
CA ASN A 578 -5.44 -30.86 -24.53
C ASN A 578 -4.70 -32.22 -24.46
N GLN A 579 -3.67 -32.33 -23.63
CA GLN A 579 -2.99 -33.59 -23.34
C GLN A 579 -3.25 -34.02 -21.90
N GLN A 580 -3.67 -35.27 -21.72
CA GLN A 580 -3.91 -35.81 -20.39
C GLN A 580 -2.60 -35.89 -19.61
N ILE A 581 -2.60 -35.31 -18.41
CA ILE A 581 -1.50 -35.41 -17.44
C ILE A 581 -1.98 -36.19 -16.22
N VAL A 582 -1.07 -36.99 -15.66
CA VAL A 582 -1.25 -37.66 -14.38
C VAL A 582 -0.40 -36.94 -13.33
N CYS A 583 -1.02 -36.58 -12.23
CA CYS A 583 -0.40 -35.87 -11.12
C CYS A 583 -0.72 -36.56 -9.80
N ALA A 584 0.03 -36.25 -8.74
CA ALA A 584 -0.19 -36.80 -7.43
C ALA A 584 -0.23 -35.73 -6.35
N ASN A 585 -1.09 -35.91 -5.36
CA ASN A 585 -1.05 -35.12 -4.14
C ASN A 585 -0.06 -35.77 -3.15
N VAL A 586 1.17 -35.27 -3.11
CA VAL A 586 2.23 -35.78 -2.24
C VAL A 586 1.95 -35.54 -0.75
N LEU A 587 1.06 -34.60 -0.44
CA LEU A 587 0.66 -34.29 0.93
C LEU A 587 -0.51 -35.15 1.42
N ASP A 588 -1.27 -35.76 0.50
CA ASP A 588 -2.43 -36.63 0.77
C ASP A 588 -2.18 -38.06 0.29
N GLY A 589 -1.14 -38.69 0.85
CA GLY A 589 -0.85 -40.11 0.63
C GLY A 589 -0.56 -40.49 -0.83
N ASN A 590 -0.06 -39.55 -1.65
CA ASN A 590 0.21 -39.76 -3.07
C ASN A 590 -1.01 -40.13 -3.90
N LYS A 591 -2.21 -39.68 -3.51
CA LYS A 591 -3.43 -39.86 -4.28
C LYS A 591 -3.24 -39.33 -5.70
N GLN A 592 -3.56 -40.16 -6.69
CA GLN A 592 -3.39 -39.85 -8.11
C GLN A 592 -4.61 -39.11 -8.66
N PHE A 593 -4.34 -38.19 -9.59
CA PHE A 593 -5.32 -37.38 -10.29
C PHE A 593 -4.99 -37.40 -11.78
N SER A 594 -6.01 -37.36 -12.61
CA SER A 594 -5.86 -37.19 -14.05
C SER A 594 -6.68 -36.01 -14.52
N ILE A 595 -6.04 -35.14 -15.30
CA ILE A 595 -6.64 -33.91 -15.82
C ILE A 595 -6.19 -33.73 -17.26
N THR A 596 -7.10 -33.24 -18.11
CA THR A 596 -6.77 -32.79 -19.47
C THR A 596 -6.99 -31.28 -19.51
N PRO A 597 -5.95 -30.46 -19.33
CA PRO A 597 -6.10 -29.01 -19.27
C PRO A 597 -6.46 -28.44 -20.64
N LYS A 598 -7.45 -27.56 -20.69
CA LYS A 598 -7.77 -26.74 -21.87
C LYS A 598 -6.80 -25.58 -22.03
N LYS A 599 -6.29 -25.06 -20.91
CA LYS A 599 -5.28 -24.02 -20.86
C LYS A 599 -4.23 -24.34 -19.82
N VAL A 600 -2.98 -24.02 -20.10
CA VAL A 600 -1.85 -24.14 -19.18
C VAL A 600 -1.20 -22.77 -19.01
N GLU A 601 -1.06 -22.32 -17.77
CA GLU A 601 -0.40 -21.05 -17.44
C GLU A 601 0.84 -21.29 -16.58
N GLN A 602 2.02 -20.94 -17.08
CA GLN A 602 3.23 -20.91 -16.26
C GLN A 602 3.15 -19.76 -15.25
N LYS A 603 3.07 -20.10 -13.96
CA LYS A 603 2.94 -19.11 -12.87
C LYS A 603 4.31 -18.59 -12.42
N LEU A 604 5.28 -19.50 -12.21
CA LEU A 604 6.63 -19.14 -11.78
C LEU A 604 7.49 -18.75 -13.01
N ARG A 605 7.96 -17.49 -13.07
CA ARG A 605 8.72 -16.95 -14.22
C ARG A 605 9.97 -16.23 -13.76
N LEU A 606 11.03 -16.20 -14.59
CA LEU A 606 12.22 -15.39 -14.34
C LEU A 606 11.84 -13.90 -14.43
N ILE A 607 11.98 -13.17 -13.34
CA ILE A 607 11.63 -11.74 -13.28
C ILE A 607 12.84 -10.83 -13.10
N TRP A 608 13.94 -11.36 -12.58
CA TRP A 608 15.18 -10.62 -12.34
C TRP A 608 16.36 -11.53 -12.67
N ASP A 609 17.28 -11.03 -13.47
CA ASP A 609 18.45 -11.78 -13.90
C ASP A 609 19.67 -10.87 -13.89
N HIS A 610 20.60 -11.14 -12.98
CA HIS A 610 21.91 -10.50 -12.90
C HIS A 610 21.90 -8.95 -12.99
N GLY A 611 21.02 -8.30 -12.25
CA GLY A 611 20.89 -6.84 -12.27
C GLY A 611 19.88 -6.27 -13.26
N LYS A 612 19.22 -7.13 -14.03
CA LYS A 612 18.23 -6.74 -15.04
C LYS A 612 16.85 -7.22 -14.63
N LEU A 613 15.91 -6.28 -14.50
CA LEU A 613 14.49 -6.58 -14.37
C LEU A 613 13.93 -7.01 -15.74
N LEU A 614 13.28 -8.17 -15.79
CA LEU A 614 12.73 -8.77 -17.01
C LEU A 614 11.20 -8.65 -17.13
N THR A 615 10.55 -8.05 -16.14
CA THR A 615 9.10 -7.86 -16.09
C THR A 615 8.77 -6.41 -15.75
N GLN A 616 7.57 -5.96 -16.10
CA GLN A 616 7.08 -4.65 -15.66
C GLN A 616 6.46 -4.76 -14.26
N LEU A 617 6.84 -3.86 -13.36
CA LEU A 617 6.23 -3.80 -12.04
C LEU A 617 4.90 -3.05 -12.13
N LYS A 618 3.89 -3.56 -11.40
CA LYS A 618 2.54 -2.99 -11.41
C LYS A 618 2.45 -1.75 -10.51
N THR A 619 1.73 -0.75 -10.98
CA THR A 619 1.16 0.30 -10.13
C THR A 619 0.13 -0.29 -9.17
N VAL A 620 -0.26 0.44 -8.13
CA VAL A 620 -1.28 -0.04 -7.18
C VAL A 620 -2.63 -0.28 -7.88
N THR A 621 -2.99 0.56 -8.85
CA THR A 621 -4.21 0.40 -9.65
C THR A 621 -4.16 -0.86 -10.52
N GLU A 622 -3.05 -1.10 -11.22
CA GLU A 622 -2.86 -2.31 -12.03
C GLU A 622 -2.82 -3.57 -11.16
N LEU A 623 -2.20 -3.49 -9.98
CA LEU A 623 -2.16 -4.60 -9.01
C LEU A 623 -3.57 -4.96 -8.55
N LYS A 624 -4.38 -3.97 -8.15
CA LYS A 624 -5.79 -4.18 -7.79
C LYS A 624 -6.57 -4.83 -8.95
N GLN A 625 -6.48 -4.26 -10.16
CA GLN A 625 -7.18 -4.79 -11.34
C GLN A 625 -6.75 -6.24 -11.66
N TYR A 626 -5.45 -6.52 -11.60
CA TYR A 626 -4.91 -7.85 -11.84
C TYR A 626 -5.42 -8.86 -10.80
N THR A 627 -5.36 -8.54 -9.51
CA THR A 627 -5.87 -9.42 -8.44
C THR A 627 -7.36 -9.70 -8.60
N HIS A 628 -8.17 -8.69 -8.91
CA HIS A 628 -9.59 -8.90 -9.19
C HIS A 628 -9.81 -9.80 -10.42
N SER A 629 -8.99 -9.65 -11.46
CA SER A 629 -9.04 -10.53 -12.64
C SER A 629 -8.62 -11.97 -12.34
N GLU A 630 -7.67 -12.17 -11.41
CA GLU A 630 -7.27 -13.50 -10.94
C GLU A 630 -8.40 -14.14 -10.14
N ILE A 631 -9.03 -13.43 -9.20
CA ILE A 631 -10.18 -13.94 -8.41
C ILE A 631 -11.31 -14.40 -9.33
N ALA A 632 -11.59 -13.67 -10.41
CA ALA A 632 -12.63 -14.02 -11.38
C ALA A 632 -12.36 -15.34 -12.13
N ARG A 633 -11.13 -15.85 -12.12
CA ARG A 633 -10.74 -17.13 -12.72
C ARG A 633 -10.89 -18.31 -11.76
N PHE A 634 -11.46 -18.12 -10.59
CA PHE A 634 -11.72 -19.20 -9.62
C PHE A 634 -13.21 -19.29 -9.32
N LYS A 635 -13.63 -20.49 -8.91
CA LYS A 635 -14.95 -20.72 -8.34
C LYS A 635 -15.13 -19.87 -7.06
N LYS A 636 -16.30 -19.23 -6.91
CA LYS A 636 -16.58 -18.33 -5.78
C LYS A 636 -16.46 -19.03 -4.43
N GLU A 637 -16.69 -20.34 -4.41
CA GLU A 637 -16.61 -21.23 -3.25
C GLU A 637 -15.21 -21.28 -2.63
N HIS A 638 -14.14 -21.03 -3.40
CA HIS A 638 -12.78 -20.92 -2.85
C HIS A 638 -12.60 -19.71 -1.93
N PHE A 639 -13.42 -18.66 -2.13
CA PHE A 639 -13.35 -17.40 -1.40
C PHE A 639 -14.47 -17.24 -0.36
N ALA A 640 -15.28 -18.29 -0.14
CA ALA A 640 -16.38 -18.24 0.80
C ALA A 640 -15.90 -17.95 2.24
N THR A 641 -16.63 -17.12 2.97
CA THR A 641 -16.31 -16.77 4.37
C THR A 641 -16.63 -17.90 5.35
N SER A 642 -17.43 -18.88 4.92
CA SER A 642 -17.79 -20.07 5.69
C SER A 642 -17.51 -21.32 4.87
N SER A 643 -16.70 -22.24 5.42
CA SER A 643 -16.29 -23.50 4.79
C SER A 643 -15.78 -23.39 3.34
N PRO A 644 -14.75 -22.55 3.06
CA PRO A 644 -14.20 -22.39 1.71
C PRO A 644 -13.69 -23.71 1.11
N LEU A 645 -13.92 -23.87 -0.20
CA LEU A 645 -13.47 -25.03 -0.98
C LEU A 645 -11.94 -25.02 -1.09
N PRO A 646 -11.24 -26.11 -0.71
CA PRO A 646 -9.79 -26.20 -0.91
C PRO A 646 -9.45 -26.20 -2.40
N TYR A 647 -8.23 -25.77 -2.72
CA TYR A 647 -7.67 -25.81 -4.05
C TYR A 647 -6.52 -26.81 -4.08
N ASP A 648 -6.46 -27.62 -5.14
CA ASP A 648 -5.48 -28.70 -5.24
C ASP A 648 -4.15 -28.18 -5.78
N VAL A 649 -3.08 -28.44 -5.02
CA VAL A 649 -1.68 -28.29 -5.44
C VAL A 649 -1.09 -29.68 -5.56
N LEU A 650 -0.78 -30.07 -6.79
CA LEU A 650 -0.35 -31.42 -7.16
C LEU A 650 1.10 -31.41 -7.66
N PHE A 651 1.70 -32.59 -7.75
CA PHE A 651 3.04 -32.80 -8.28
C PHE A 651 2.99 -33.67 -9.53
N SER A 652 3.88 -33.46 -10.49
CA SER A 652 4.02 -34.41 -11.61
C SER A 652 4.40 -35.80 -11.10
N THR A 653 3.98 -36.84 -11.84
CA THR A 653 4.37 -38.21 -11.53
C THR A 653 5.89 -38.40 -11.50
N ASN A 654 6.64 -37.69 -12.35
CA ASN A 654 8.10 -37.78 -12.38
C ASN A 654 8.72 -37.20 -11.11
N TYR A 655 8.29 -35.99 -10.72
CA TYR A 655 8.76 -35.35 -9.49
C TYR A 655 8.38 -36.19 -8.26
N GLN A 656 7.14 -36.71 -8.20
CA GLN A 656 6.69 -37.59 -7.13
C GLN A 656 7.61 -38.82 -6.97
N LYS A 657 7.85 -39.57 -8.05
CA LYS A 657 8.71 -40.76 -8.04
C LYS A 657 10.14 -40.43 -7.62
N MET A 658 10.67 -39.31 -8.10
CA MET A 658 11.98 -38.80 -7.71
C MET A 658 12.04 -38.50 -6.21
N TYR A 659 11.04 -37.81 -5.68
CA TYR A 659 10.95 -37.46 -4.26
C TYR A 659 10.82 -38.70 -3.37
N GLU A 660 9.99 -39.68 -3.74
CA GLU A 660 9.88 -40.96 -3.03
C GLU A 660 11.22 -41.71 -2.98
N LYS A 661 11.95 -41.76 -4.11
CA LYS A 661 13.28 -42.38 -4.17
C LYS A 661 14.26 -41.67 -3.22
N LEU A 662 14.23 -40.33 -3.16
CA LEU A 662 15.06 -39.56 -2.23
C LEU A 662 14.70 -39.85 -0.76
N LEU A 663 13.41 -39.95 -0.42
CA LEU A 663 12.99 -40.30 0.94
C LEU A 663 13.43 -41.71 1.34
N LEU A 664 13.30 -42.69 0.43
CA LEU A 664 13.72 -44.07 0.67
C LEU A 664 15.23 -44.19 0.89
N ASN A 665 16.03 -43.49 0.07
CA ASN A 665 17.48 -43.51 0.20
C ASN A 665 17.96 -42.90 1.53
N ASN A 666 17.31 -41.84 2.01
CA ASN A 666 17.73 -41.16 3.23
C ASN A 666 17.12 -41.74 4.52
N SER A 667 15.98 -42.44 4.45
CA SER A 667 15.38 -43.15 5.60
C SER A 667 16.09 -44.47 5.92
N ARG A 668 16.72 -45.13 4.94
CA ARG A 668 17.56 -46.32 5.18
C ARG A 668 18.90 -46.00 5.86
N ALA A 669 19.38 -44.76 5.76
CA ALA A 669 20.59 -44.33 6.46
C ALA A 669 20.37 -44.17 7.98
N SER A 670 19.12 -43.96 8.43
CA SER A 670 18.77 -43.80 9.85
C SER A 670 18.61 -45.11 10.64
N THR A 671 18.65 -46.28 10.01
CA THR A 671 18.55 -47.61 10.68
C THR A 671 19.87 -48.37 10.77
N SER A 672 21.01 -47.72 10.48
CA SER A 672 22.35 -48.33 10.53
C SER A 672 23.36 -47.52 11.37
N LEU A 673 22.94 -47.12 12.58
CA LEU A 673 23.83 -46.65 13.64
C LEU A 673 23.45 -47.30 14.97
#